data_AF-A0A7W0LFK9-F1
#
_entry.id   AF-A0A7W0LFK9-F1
#
_cell.length_a   1.000
_cell.length_b   1.000
_cell.length_c   1.000
_cell.angle_alpha   90.00
_cell.angle_beta   90.00
_cell.angle_gamma   90.00
#
_symmetry.space_group_name_H-M   'P 1'
#
loop_
_entity.id
_entity.type
_entity.pdbx_description
1 polymer ?
#
loop_
_entity_poly.entity_id
_entity_poly.type
_entity_poly.pdbx_seq_one_letter_code
_entity_poly.pdbx_strand_id
1 'polypeptide(L)'
;LSVTRWRSDTTCDDWGSYIYLRDVESGDVWSASYHPTRKAPDSYAVLFNEDRAEYSRRDGDLTTTLDVVVSAEDDSEARRIAISNSGRTPRVIEITSYVELSLATQLADVAHPAFSKLFVETERLASSGALLAQRRKRGPDDVDVFAAHLMVVEGKTVGNIEFETDRSQFLGRGRAAGAPRAMEGRSLSGSTGTVLDPIFALRSRIELGPGAPAHVTYWTMVGSSRDAVLDLIDKNGTATSFERAAALAWTQAQVQLHHLRMSAGEAAQFQRLAGHLLYPSPSLRPPSDMIQEGAGPQTGLWSLGISGDLSIIVLRVSDAEHIGIVRELVQAADYWRMKRLVFDIVILNERGSSYSQELQNEIESIVRTSLGRAQFGERPKGGVFVLSAHLISPEIRELLLSAARVVLVGQNGRLAGQLQARRTSVVHERRRYPRRSSQTPGSPVVRPTGLEYFNGLGGFAKNGREYVIVLGPGQNPPAPWINVVANPIFGFQVSESGAGYSWALNSRERQVTPWSNDPVRNPPGQCFFVRDDETWELCSPTASPLRDEDGVYIARHGQGYSRFEHNACELELELLEYVPLADPLKISRLKIRNTSNRTRRLSVTSYAEWVLGPSRRVSAVHTVTAIDEITKAILARNKWSADFGERVAFVDLGGRQTSWTGDRTEFIGRNGNLDYPAALCGRLPLSNRVGAGFDPCGVLQA
;
A
#
# COMPACT_ATOMS: atom_id res chain seq x y z
N LEU A 1 -5.52 -16.02 9.49
CA LEU A 1 -5.47 -14.81 10.34
C LEU A 1 -4.44 -13.85 9.75
N SER A 2 -4.70 -12.56 9.68
CA SER A 2 -3.70 -11.54 9.35
C SER A 2 -3.22 -10.88 10.63
N VAL A 3 -1.96 -11.11 11.00
CA VAL A 3 -1.35 -10.58 12.23
C VAL A 3 -1.14 -9.08 12.11
N THR A 4 -0.45 -8.66 11.05
CA THR A 4 -0.14 -7.27 10.75
C THR A 4 -0.97 -6.77 9.56
N ARG A 5 -1.08 -5.44 9.42
CA ARG A 5 -1.75 -4.83 8.26
C ARG A 5 -0.86 -4.88 7.03
N TRP A 6 -1.44 -5.30 5.91
CA TRP A 6 -0.79 -5.28 4.60
C TRP A 6 -1.83 -5.01 3.51
N ARG A 7 -1.45 -4.21 2.51
CA ARG A 7 -2.24 -3.93 1.30
C ARG A 7 -1.31 -3.91 0.10
N SER A 8 -1.74 -4.52 -1.00
CA SER A 8 -1.01 -4.47 -2.26
C SER A 8 -1.09 -3.05 -2.84
N ASP A 9 0.05 -2.38 -2.93
CA ASP A 9 0.20 -1.09 -3.61
C ASP A 9 1.56 -1.05 -4.30
N THR A 10 1.58 -1.17 -5.63
CA THR A 10 2.81 -1.19 -6.43
C THR A 10 3.45 0.17 -6.65
N THR A 11 2.73 1.25 -6.36
CA THR A 11 3.21 2.62 -6.58
C THR A 11 3.86 3.18 -5.33
N CYS A 12 3.17 3.14 -4.19
CA CYS A 12 3.68 3.71 -2.94
C CYS A 12 4.48 2.68 -2.12
N ASP A 13 4.01 1.43 -2.09
CA ASP A 13 4.57 0.32 -1.31
C ASP A 13 4.84 0.69 0.17
N ASP A 14 3.88 1.38 0.80
CA ASP A 14 4.02 2.02 2.12
C ASP A 14 3.36 1.25 3.27
N TRP A 15 3.18 -0.07 3.11
CA TRP A 15 2.64 -0.97 4.14
C TRP A 15 3.65 -2.03 4.57
N GLY A 16 3.78 -2.25 5.88
CA GLY A 16 4.62 -3.31 6.42
C GLY A 16 5.03 -3.08 7.87
N SER A 17 5.92 -3.94 8.34
CA SER A 17 6.62 -3.78 9.62
C SER A 17 7.97 -3.12 9.39
N TYR A 18 8.28 -2.10 10.17
CA TYR A 18 9.46 -1.26 9.99
C TYR A 18 10.38 -1.30 11.20
N ILE A 19 11.68 -1.12 10.95
CA ILE A 19 12.70 -0.94 11.99
C ILE A 19 13.47 0.32 11.65
N TYR A 20 13.27 1.34 12.47
CA TYR A 20 13.96 2.62 12.36
C TYR A 20 15.27 2.58 13.13
N LEU A 21 16.25 3.28 12.59
CA LEU A 21 17.52 3.56 13.24
C LEU A 21 17.70 5.07 13.31
N ARG A 22 18.15 5.56 14.46
CA ARG A 22 18.48 6.97 14.67
C ARG A 22 19.82 7.10 15.38
N ASP A 23 20.74 7.85 14.80
CA ASP A 23 21.96 8.26 15.49
C ASP A 23 21.60 9.34 16.52
N VAL A 24 21.88 9.09 17.79
CA VAL A 24 21.49 10.00 18.88
C VAL A 24 22.21 11.34 18.79
N GLU A 25 23.47 11.32 18.34
CA GLU A 25 24.32 12.50 18.30
C GLU A 25 24.02 13.37 17.07
N SER A 26 23.97 12.78 15.87
CA SER A 26 23.68 13.55 14.65
C SER A 26 22.19 13.81 14.43
N GLY A 27 21.32 12.99 15.02
CA GLY A 27 19.88 13.00 14.77
C GLY A 27 19.48 12.38 13.42
N ASP A 28 20.42 11.81 12.67
CA ASP A 28 20.13 11.13 11.40
C ASP A 28 19.20 9.95 11.60
N VAL A 29 18.16 9.84 10.76
CA VAL A 29 17.18 8.75 10.80
C VAL A 29 17.22 7.97 9.49
N TRP A 30 17.26 6.63 9.59
CA TRP A 30 17.07 5.71 8.47
C TRP A 30 16.24 4.50 8.91
N SER A 31 16.01 3.58 7.99
CA SER A 31 15.33 2.31 8.25
C SER A 31 16.24 1.16 7.83
N ALA A 32 16.12 0.00 8.50
CA ALA A 32 16.89 -1.19 8.15
C ALA A 32 16.63 -1.65 6.69
N SER A 33 15.44 -1.36 6.14
CA SER A 33 15.11 -1.50 4.72
C SER A 33 14.94 -0.14 4.06
N TYR A 34 14.67 -0.10 2.74
CA TYR A 34 14.47 1.17 2.02
C TYR A 34 13.27 1.97 2.56
N HIS A 35 12.15 1.28 2.80
CA HIS A 35 10.97 1.87 3.44
C HIS A 35 11.09 1.81 4.96
N PRO A 36 10.44 2.71 5.71
CA PRO A 36 9.50 3.73 5.22
C PRO A 36 10.16 5.10 5.00
N THR A 37 11.39 5.31 5.46
CA THR A 37 12.08 6.61 5.39
C THR A 37 12.49 6.98 3.97
N ARG A 38 12.74 5.99 3.10
CA ARG A 38 13.20 6.15 1.71
C ARG A 38 14.52 6.93 1.61
N LYS A 39 15.29 7.00 2.70
CA LYS A 39 16.64 7.57 2.72
C LYS A 39 17.52 6.68 1.84
N ALA A 40 18.07 7.28 0.78
CA ALA A 40 18.97 6.61 -0.14
C ALA A 40 20.26 6.20 0.62
N PRO A 41 20.58 4.90 0.69
CA PRO A 41 21.82 4.42 1.28
C PRO A 41 22.99 4.53 0.27
N ASP A 42 24.22 4.40 0.77
CA ASP A 42 25.43 4.32 -0.07
C ASP A 42 25.50 2.99 -0.84
N SER A 43 24.98 1.91 -0.24
CA SER A 43 24.79 0.62 -0.88
C SER A 43 23.56 -0.08 -0.33
N TYR A 44 22.90 -0.88 -1.17
CA TYR A 44 21.70 -1.62 -0.81
C TYR A 44 21.64 -2.96 -1.55
N ALA A 45 21.39 -4.04 -0.83
CA ALA A 45 21.18 -5.37 -1.37
C ALA A 45 20.00 -6.04 -0.67
N VAL A 46 19.23 -6.81 -1.43
CA VAL A 46 18.12 -7.62 -0.91
C VAL A 46 18.24 -9.02 -1.49
N LEU A 47 18.25 -10.03 -0.63
CA LEU A 47 18.21 -11.44 -0.99
C LEU A 47 16.93 -12.06 -0.43
N PHE A 48 16.24 -12.81 -1.28
CA PHE A 48 15.12 -13.67 -0.87
C PHE A 48 15.56 -15.11 -1.04
N ASN A 49 15.72 -15.79 0.08
CA ASN A 49 15.99 -17.21 0.16
C ASN A 49 14.68 -17.96 0.47
N GLU A 50 14.72 -19.29 0.45
CA GLU A 50 13.55 -20.11 0.73
C GLU A 50 13.10 -20.02 2.20
N ASP A 51 14.07 -19.82 3.11
CA ASP A 51 13.89 -19.78 4.55
C ASP A 51 13.81 -18.36 5.14
N ARG A 52 14.30 -17.34 4.41
CA ARG A 52 14.42 -15.97 4.95
C ARG A 52 14.54 -14.89 3.89
N ALA A 53 14.25 -13.65 4.31
CA ALA A 53 14.56 -12.45 3.55
C ALA A 53 15.68 -11.67 4.25
N GLU A 54 16.70 -11.28 3.49
CA GLU A 54 17.87 -10.55 3.97
C GLU A 54 17.95 -9.18 3.29
N TYR A 55 18.20 -8.14 4.09
CA TYR A 55 18.41 -6.78 3.63
C TYR A 55 19.76 -6.31 4.15
N SER A 56 20.60 -5.74 3.29
CA SER A 56 21.88 -5.18 3.69
C SER A 56 22.00 -3.76 3.13
N ARG A 57 22.33 -2.82 4.00
CA ARG A 57 22.52 -1.42 3.62
C ARG A 57 23.70 -0.79 4.35
N ARG A 58 24.30 0.21 3.71
CA ARG A 58 25.35 1.04 4.32
C ARG A 58 24.95 2.51 4.28
N ASP A 59 25.12 3.19 5.40
CA ASP A 59 24.89 4.62 5.58
C ASP A 59 26.14 5.21 6.25
N GLY A 60 27.08 5.72 5.44
CA GLY A 60 28.40 6.16 5.89
C GLY A 60 29.21 5.01 6.49
N ASP A 61 29.62 5.18 7.75
CA ASP A 61 30.41 4.19 8.51
C ASP A 61 29.56 3.09 9.17
N LEU A 62 28.23 3.14 9.02
CA LEU A 62 27.32 2.17 9.61
C LEU A 62 26.83 1.18 8.56
N THR A 63 27.02 -0.11 8.84
CA THR A 63 26.40 -1.19 8.05
C THR A 63 25.28 -1.81 8.87
N THR A 64 24.10 -1.91 8.26
CA THR A 64 22.92 -2.55 8.87
C THR A 64 22.52 -3.74 8.02
N THR A 65 22.42 -4.92 8.62
CA THR A 65 21.78 -6.09 8.02
C THR A 65 20.51 -6.43 8.77
N LEU A 66 19.46 -6.81 8.05
CA LEU A 66 18.19 -7.27 8.59
C LEU A 66 17.86 -8.64 8.00
N ASP A 67 17.74 -9.63 8.88
CA ASP A 67 17.29 -10.97 8.54
C ASP A 67 15.87 -11.19 9.07
N VAL A 68 14.97 -11.65 8.21
CA VAL A 68 13.57 -11.94 8.54
C VAL A 68 13.31 -13.42 8.34
N VAL A 69 12.95 -14.12 9.42
CA VAL A 69 12.73 -15.57 9.47
C VAL A 69 11.37 -15.85 10.07
N VAL A 70 10.63 -16.80 9.50
CA VAL A 70 9.44 -17.38 10.15
C VAL A 70 9.86 -18.70 10.79
N SER A 71 9.55 -18.87 12.08
CA SER A 71 9.90 -20.09 12.82
C SER A 71 9.19 -21.31 12.23
N ALA A 72 9.93 -22.41 12.08
CA ALA A 72 9.41 -23.68 11.57
C ALA A 72 8.62 -24.50 12.61
N GLU A 73 8.72 -24.12 13.89
CA GLU A 73 8.22 -24.87 15.05
C GLU A 73 7.05 -24.17 15.75
N ASP A 74 6.96 -22.84 15.62
CA ASP A 74 6.01 -22.01 16.36
C ASP A 74 5.41 -20.94 15.44
N ASP A 75 4.23 -20.42 15.80
CA ASP A 75 3.59 -19.27 15.12
C ASP A 75 4.31 -17.95 15.49
N SER A 76 5.56 -17.81 15.03
CA SER A 76 6.43 -16.65 15.31
C SER A 76 7.29 -16.22 14.12
N GLU A 77 7.48 -14.90 14.00
CA GLU A 77 8.40 -14.25 13.05
C GLU A 77 9.50 -13.54 13.83
N ALA A 78 10.75 -13.73 13.43
CA ALA A 78 11.92 -13.04 13.96
C ALA A 78 12.48 -12.05 12.93
N ARG A 79 12.81 -10.85 13.39
CA ARG A 79 13.53 -9.82 12.63
C ARG A 79 14.80 -9.47 13.38
N ARG A 80 15.95 -9.97 12.92
CA ARG A 80 17.25 -9.68 13.54
C ARG A 80 17.97 -8.60 12.76
N ILE A 81 18.38 -7.57 13.47
CA ILE A 81 19.21 -6.50 12.97
C ILE A 81 20.62 -6.75 13.48
N ALA A 82 21.60 -6.78 12.59
CA ALA A 82 23.01 -6.62 12.95
C ALA A 82 23.48 -5.23 12.51
N ILE A 83 24.12 -4.49 13.41
CA ILE A 83 24.70 -3.18 13.10
C ILE A 83 26.16 -3.21 13.46
N SER A 84 27.01 -2.77 12.52
CA SER A 84 28.44 -2.61 12.75
C SER A 84 28.88 -1.18 12.41
N ASN A 85 29.82 -0.69 13.21
CA ASN A 85 30.44 0.63 13.04
C ASN A 85 31.87 0.46 12.52
N SER A 86 32.11 0.73 11.24
CA SER A 86 33.46 0.73 10.65
C SER A 86 34.23 2.02 10.92
N GLY A 87 33.60 3.01 11.55
CA GLY A 87 34.20 4.28 11.94
C GLY A 87 35.11 4.15 13.16
N ARG A 88 35.79 5.26 13.50
CA ARG A 88 36.72 5.34 14.64
C ARG A 88 36.10 5.86 15.91
N THR A 89 34.91 6.47 15.83
CA THR A 89 34.21 7.05 16.98
C THR A 89 33.11 6.10 17.44
N PRO A 90 32.94 5.89 18.76
CA PRO A 90 31.78 5.18 19.27
C PRO A 90 30.51 5.98 18.94
N ARG A 91 29.39 5.27 18.73
CA ARG A 91 28.08 5.88 18.44
C ARG A 91 27.01 5.29 19.33
N VAL A 92 25.97 6.07 19.62
CA VAL A 92 24.76 5.56 20.28
C VAL A 92 23.63 5.56 19.27
N ILE A 93 23.11 4.38 18.96
CA ILE A 93 22.05 4.19 17.97
C ILE A 93 20.76 3.79 18.68
N GLU A 94 19.70 4.57 18.46
CA GLU A 94 18.32 4.19 18.78
C GLU A 94 17.81 3.26 17.69
N ILE A 95 17.29 2.09 18.09
CA ILE A 95 16.67 1.12 17.18
C ILE A 95 15.25 0.95 17.65
N THR A 96 14.28 1.19 16.77
CA THR A 96 12.85 1.19 17.11
C THR A 96 12.06 0.34 16.13
N SER A 97 11.35 -0.68 16.61
CA SER A 97 10.39 -1.44 15.81
C SER A 97 9.07 -0.67 15.65
N TYR A 98 8.33 -1.00 14.60
CA TYR A 98 6.98 -0.50 14.36
C TYR A 98 6.17 -1.53 13.58
N VAL A 99 5.05 -1.96 14.17
CA VAL A 99 4.18 -3.00 13.62
C VAL A 99 2.71 -2.59 13.79
N GLU A 100 1.99 -2.42 12.69
CA GLU A 100 0.54 -2.16 12.74
C GLU A 100 -0.27 -3.45 12.89
N LEU A 101 -1.10 -3.51 13.94
CA LEU A 101 -1.86 -4.71 14.27
C LEU A 101 -3.20 -4.79 13.52
N SER A 102 -3.48 -5.99 12.99
CA SER A 102 -4.76 -6.37 12.38
C SER A 102 -5.49 -7.37 13.29
N LEU A 103 -4.83 -8.49 13.61
CA LEU A 103 -5.37 -9.62 14.40
C LEU A 103 -6.76 -10.10 13.92
N ALA A 104 -7.10 -9.90 12.66
CA ALA A 104 -8.37 -10.26 12.05
C ALA A 104 -8.14 -10.91 10.67
N THR A 105 -9.19 -11.35 10.00
CA THR A 105 -9.07 -11.66 8.56
C THR A 105 -8.81 -10.36 7.79
N GLN A 106 -8.02 -10.43 6.73
CA GLN A 106 -7.69 -9.26 5.93
C GLN A 106 -8.94 -8.55 5.37
N LEU A 107 -9.95 -9.32 4.96
CA LEU A 107 -11.22 -8.78 4.47
C LEU A 107 -11.96 -8.01 5.57
N ALA A 108 -11.98 -8.53 6.81
CA ALA A 108 -12.62 -7.84 7.93
C ALA A 108 -11.89 -6.56 8.33
N ASP A 109 -10.55 -6.57 8.31
CA ASP A 109 -9.73 -5.37 8.55
C ASP A 109 -9.98 -4.29 7.48
N VAL A 110 -9.94 -4.66 6.20
CA VAL A 110 -10.14 -3.71 5.08
C VAL A 110 -11.56 -3.15 5.04
N ALA A 111 -12.57 -3.96 5.35
CA ALA A 111 -13.97 -3.51 5.30
C ALA A 111 -14.26 -2.40 6.32
N HIS A 112 -13.74 -2.50 7.55
CA HIS A 112 -13.94 -1.51 8.60
C HIS A 112 -12.72 -1.35 9.51
N PRO A 113 -11.65 -0.66 9.06
CA PRO A 113 -10.41 -0.54 9.83
C PRO A 113 -10.63 0.09 11.20
N ALA A 114 -11.29 1.26 11.28
CA ALA A 114 -11.50 1.96 12.55
C ALA A 114 -12.29 1.13 13.57
N PHE A 115 -13.32 0.40 13.12
CA PHE A 115 -14.10 -0.47 14.00
C PHE A 115 -13.32 -1.73 14.40
N SER A 116 -12.55 -2.33 13.49
CA SER A 116 -11.76 -3.53 13.79
C SER A 116 -10.73 -3.29 14.89
N LYS A 117 -10.14 -2.09 14.94
CA LYS A 117 -9.14 -1.66 15.92
C LYS A 117 -9.66 -1.61 17.36
N LEU A 118 -10.93 -1.22 17.54
CA LEU A 118 -11.53 -1.11 18.88
C LEU A 118 -11.55 -2.44 19.63
N PHE A 119 -11.39 -3.58 18.95
CA PHE A 119 -11.36 -4.89 19.58
C PHE A 119 -9.97 -5.32 20.03
N VAL A 120 -8.92 -4.53 19.81
CA VAL A 120 -7.58 -4.90 20.24
C VAL A 120 -7.22 -4.12 21.50
N GLU A 121 -6.87 -4.86 22.55
CA GLU A 121 -6.37 -4.32 23.80
C GLU A 121 -4.88 -4.67 23.91
N THR A 122 -4.07 -3.74 24.42
CA THR A 122 -2.61 -3.88 24.50
C THR A 122 -2.12 -3.83 25.93
N GLU A 123 -1.03 -4.51 26.23
CA GLU A 123 -0.45 -4.58 27.57
C GLU A 123 1.08 -4.62 27.47
N ARG A 124 1.77 -4.14 28.50
CA ARG A 124 3.21 -4.31 28.68
C ARG A 124 3.48 -5.29 29.81
N LEU A 125 4.21 -6.37 29.53
CA LEU A 125 4.64 -7.32 30.55
C LEU A 125 5.86 -6.78 31.30
N ALA A 126 5.76 -6.72 32.63
CA ALA A 126 6.83 -6.18 33.47
C ALA A 126 8.09 -7.07 33.52
N SER A 127 7.92 -8.39 33.48
CA SER A 127 9.01 -9.37 33.62
C SER A 127 9.91 -9.44 32.39
N SER A 128 9.33 -9.60 31.21
CA SER A 128 10.06 -9.77 29.95
C SER A 128 10.24 -8.46 29.18
N GLY A 129 9.45 -7.44 29.50
CA GLY A 129 9.37 -6.25 28.66
C GLY A 129 8.72 -6.49 27.29
N ALA A 130 8.01 -7.60 27.08
CA ALA A 130 7.25 -7.80 25.86
C ALA A 130 5.96 -6.96 25.86
N LEU A 131 5.50 -6.60 24.67
CA LEU A 131 4.15 -6.09 24.46
C LEU A 131 3.23 -7.25 24.13
N LEU A 132 2.02 -7.24 24.68
CA LEU A 132 0.96 -8.19 24.37
C LEU A 132 -0.21 -7.44 23.74
N ALA A 133 -0.92 -8.09 22.83
CA ALA A 133 -2.20 -7.63 22.31
C ALA A 133 -3.20 -8.79 22.32
N GLN A 134 -4.41 -8.52 22.79
CA GLN A 134 -5.52 -9.46 22.72
C GLN A 134 -6.60 -8.87 21.82
N ARG A 135 -7.13 -9.68 20.91
CA ARG A 135 -8.39 -9.34 20.26
C ARG A 135 -9.57 -9.81 21.11
N ARG A 136 -10.35 -8.86 21.62
CA ARG A 136 -11.59 -9.08 22.35
C ARG A 136 -12.64 -9.74 21.43
N LYS A 137 -13.31 -10.76 21.96
CA LYS A 137 -14.41 -11.45 21.28
C LYS A 137 -15.59 -10.51 21.06
N ARG A 138 -16.26 -10.65 19.93
CA ARG A 138 -17.53 -9.97 19.59
C ARG A 138 -18.73 -10.83 19.93
N GLY A 139 -18.56 -12.15 19.84
CA GLY A 139 -19.56 -13.15 20.20
C GLY A 139 -18.93 -14.38 20.86
N PRO A 140 -19.74 -15.28 21.42
CA PRO A 140 -19.26 -16.48 22.11
C PRO A 140 -18.47 -17.43 21.19
N ASP A 141 -18.76 -17.43 19.88
CA ASP A 141 -18.12 -18.30 18.89
C ASP A 141 -16.80 -17.74 18.34
N ASP A 142 -16.43 -16.50 18.71
CA ASP A 142 -15.17 -15.93 18.27
C ASP A 142 -13.98 -16.63 18.94
N VAL A 143 -12.98 -16.96 18.13
CA VAL A 143 -11.72 -17.54 18.61
C VAL A 143 -10.89 -16.49 19.32
N ASP A 144 -10.23 -16.91 20.40
CA ASP A 144 -9.23 -16.09 21.08
C ASP A 144 -7.99 -15.91 20.19
N VAL A 145 -7.52 -14.67 20.10
CA VAL A 145 -6.30 -14.32 19.36
C VAL A 145 -5.46 -13.42 20.24
N PHE A 146 -4.29 -13.94 20.60
CA PHE A 146 -3.26 -13.21 21.32
C PHE A 146 -2.05 -13.02 20.41
N ALA A 147 -1.40 -11.88 20.50
CA ALA A 147 -0.13 -11.62 19.86
C ALA A 147 0.85 -10.98 20.84
N ALA A 148 2.13 -11.26 20.69
CA ALA A 148 3.18 -10.59 21.45
C ALA A 148 4.28 -10.04 20.55
N HIS A 149 4.96 -9.02 21.07
CA HIS A 149 6.16 -8.44 20.49
C HIS A 149 7.25 -8.34 21.54
N LEU A 150 8.38 -9.00 21.29
CA LEU A 150 9.52 -9.09 22.21
C LEU A 150 10.77 -8.53 21.54
N MET A 151 11.63 -7.87 22.31
CA MET A 151 12.93 -7.39 21.87
C MET A 151 14.02 -8.06 22.69
N VAL A 152 14.97 -8.70 22.01
CA VAL A 152 16.18 -9.30 22.59
C VAL A 152 17.38 -8.51 22.08
N VAL A 153 18.20 -7.99 23.00
CA VAL A 153 19.37 -7.15 22.66
C VAL A 153 20.66 -7.87 23.05
N GLU A 154 21.56 -8.03 22.09
CA GLU A 154 22.92 -8.55 22.28
C GLU A 154 23.92 -7.43 22.04
N GLY A 155 24.32 -6.75 23.12
CA GLY A 155 25.23 -5.61 23.07
C GLY A 155 25.14 -4.74 24.32
N LYS A 156 25.90 -3.64 24.35
CA LYS A 156 25.82 -2.66 25.44
C LYS A 156 24.62 -1.74 25.23
N THR A 157 23.65 -1.78 26.14
CA THR A 157 22.48 -0.89 26.12
C THR A 157 22.72 0.36 26.97
N VAL A 158 22.07 1.46 26.56
CA VAL A 158 22.10 2.74 27.28
C VAL A 158 20.68 3.11 27.71
N GLY A 159 20.42 3.15 29.01
CA GLY A 159 19.10 3.47 29.55
C GLY A 159 18.09 2.32 29.41
N ASN A 160 16.80 2.66 29.57
CA ASN A 160 15.72 1.69 29.59
C ASN A 160 15.11 1.46 28.21
N ILE A 161 14.49 0.29 28.03
CA ILE A 161 13.65 -0.01 26.86
C ILE A 161 12.40 0.87 26.92
N GLU A 162 12.15 1.62 25.86
CA GLU A 162 10.91 2.39 25.68
C GLU A 162 9.92 1.61 24.81
N PHE A 163 8.63 1.96 24.91
CA PHE A 163 7.61 1.33 24.08
C PHE A 163 6.44 2.26 23.75
N GLU A 164 5.70 1.92 22.71
CA GLU A 164 4.46 2.58 22.30
C GLU A 164 3.47 1.55 21.76
N THR A 165 2.18 1.70 22.11
CA THR A 165 1.11 0.88 21.54
C THR A 165 0.04 1.69 20.81
N ASP A 166 0.08 3.03 20.88
CA ASP A 166 -0.84 3.91 20.15
C ASP A 166 -0.15 4.52 18.91
N ARG A 167 -0.65 4.19 17.72
CA ARG A 167 -0.16 4.72 16.44
C ARG A 167 -0.22 6.24 16.36
N SER A 168 -1.23 6.86 16.97
CA SER A 168 -1.38 8.31 16.99
C SER A 168 -0.25 8.97 17.78
N GLN A 169 0.22 8.32 18.84
CA GLN A 169 1.35 8.79 19.62
C GLN A 169 2.68 8.58 18.90
N PHE A 170 2.82 7.44 18.23
CA PHE A 170 4.04 7.09 17.48
C PHE A 170 4.24 7.94 16.22
N LEU A 171 3.26 7.94 15.31
CA LEU A 171 3.35 8.69 14.05
C LEU A 171 3.18 10.19 14.30
N GLY A 172 2.23 10.57 15.15
CA GLY A 172 1.72 11.94 15.24
C GLY A 172 0.63 12.22 14.19
N ARG A 173 -0.37 13.04 14.56
CA ARG A 173 -1.48 13.43 13.67
C ARG A 173 -0.93 14.12 12.41
N GLY A 174 -1.40 13.68 11.25
CA GLY A 174 -1.07 14.23 9.93
C GLY A 174 0.29 13.76 9.38
N ARG A 175 0.95 12.80 10.03
CA ARG A 175 2.28 12.31 9.64
C ARG A 175 2.23 10.88 9.12
N ALA A 176 3.13 10.57 8.20
CA ALA A 176 3.30 9.22 7.64
C ALA A 176 4.44 8.46 8.34
N ALA A 177 4.48 7.14 8.14
CA ALA A 177 5.55 6.27 8.65
C ALA A 177 6.95 6.68 8.14
N GLY A 178 7.06 7.44 7.04
CA GLY A 178 8.37 7.91 6.56
C GLY A 178 9.03 8.98 7.43
N ALA A 179 8.26 9.69 8.27
CA ALA A 179 8.76 10.73 9.16
C ALA A 179 7.92 10.79 10.45
N PRO A 180 7.93 9.73 11.28
CA PRO A 180 7.08 9.64 12.45
C PRO A 180 7.63 10.52 13.58
N ARG A 181 6.73 11.08 14.40
CA ARG A 181 7.08 11.91 15.57
C ARG A 181 7.99 11.17 16.56
N ALA A 182 7.84 9.85 16.67
CA ALA A 182 8.72 9.03 17.50
C ALA A 182 10.21 9.22 17.17
N MET A 183 10.59 9.49 15.92
CA MET A 183 11.99 9.62 15.53
C MET A 183 12.59 11.02 15.77
N GLU A 184 11.88 11.92 16.46
CA GLU A 184 12.38 13.26 16.83
C GLU A 184 13.23 13.27 18.12
N GLY A 185 13.69 12.11 18.61
CA GLY A 185 14.50 11.99 19.83
C GLY A 185 13.74 12.19 21.14
N ARG A 186 12.40 12.14 21.10
CA ARG A 186 11.54 12.19 22.29
C ARG A 186 11.31 10.78 22.84
N SER A 187 11.13 10.67 24.16
CA SER A 187 10.70 9.41 24.77
C SER A 187 9.31 9.01 24.30
N LEU A 188 9.11 7.70 24.11
CA LEU A 188 7.79 7.13 23.81
C LEU A 188 6.83 7.29 25.00
N SER A 189 5.53 7.34 24.73
CA SER A 189 4.55 7.66 25.79
C SER A 189 4.32 6.53 26.78
N GLY A 190 4.63 5.29 26.39
CA GLY A 190 4.34 4.10 27.20
C GLY A 190 2.85 3.78 27.33
N SER A 191 2.01 4.27 26.40
CA SER A 191 0.58 4.00 26.43
C SER A 191 0.27 2.50 26.25
N THR A 192 -0.77 2.02 26.94
CA THR A 192 -1.30 0.64 26.86
C THR A 192 -2.82 0.64 27.08
N GLY A 193 -3.45 -0.53 26.99
CA GLY A 193 -4.88 -0.74 27.19
C GLY A 193 -5.66 -0.62 25.88
N THR A 194 -6.83 0.01 25.96
CA THR A 194 -7.78 0.19 24.85
C THR A 194 -7.45 1.43 24.01
N VAL A 195 -6.27 1.42 23.41
CA VAL A 195 -5.82 2.45 22.47
C VAL A 195 -6.66 2.45 21.18
N LEU A 196 -6.84 3.62 20.55
CA LEU A 196 -7.71 3.74 19.36
C LEU A 196 -7.10 3.15 18.10
N ASP A 197 -5.77 3.10 18.01
CA ASP A 197 -5.06 2.55 16.86
C ASP A 197 -3.83 1.74 17.29
N PRO A 198 -4.02 0.43 17.53
CA PRO A 198 -3.02 -0.42 18.16
C PRO A 198 -1.82 -0.71 17.24
N ILE A 199 -0.63 -0.54 17.79
CA ILE A 199 0.65 -0.94 17.22
C ILE A 199 1.49 -1.71 18.25
N PHE A 200 2.55 -2.35 17.78
CA PHE A 200 3.69 -2.66 18.62
C PHE A 200 4.88 -1.82 18.19
N ALA A 201 5.50 -1.13 19.15
CA ALA A 201 6.79 -0.48 18.98
C ALA A 201 7.63 -0.63 20.23
N LEU A 202 8.84 -1.15 20.07
CA LEU A 202 9.86 -1.29 21.11
C LEU A 202 11.10 -0.52 20.68
N ARG A 203 11.72 0.20 21.60
CA ARG A 203 12.95 0.95 21.35
C ARG A 203 14.02 0.62 22.37
N SER A 204 15.25 0.46 21.88
CA SER A 204 16.46 0.43 22.70
C SER A 204 17.50 1.40 22.15
N ARG A 205 18.41 1.86 23.03
CA ARG A 205 19.64 2.57 22.65
C ARG A 205 20.82 1.63 22.85
N ILE A 206 21.65 1.52 21.82
CA ILE A 206 22.82 0.65 21.83
C ILE A 206 24.08 1.46 21.63
N GLU A 207 25.07 1.22 22.47
CA GLU A 207 26.42 1.75 22.32
C GLU A 207 27.22 0.86 21.37
N LEU A 208 27.64 1.44 20.24
CA LEU A 208 28.44 0.78 19.21
C LEU A 208 29.86 1.33 19.23
N GLY A 209 30.79 0.53 19.77
CA GLY A 209 32.22 0.83 19.68
C GLY A 209 32.77 0.67 18.25
N PRO A 210 33.96 1.22 17.97
CA PRO A 210 34.67 1.00 16.69
C PRO A 210 34.86 -0.50 16.41
N GLY A 211 34.42 -0.97 15.25
CA GLY A 211 34.51 -2.37 14.81
C GLY A 211 33.61 -3.36 15.55
N ALA A 212 32.83 -2.93 16.56
CA ALA A 212 31.98 -3.81 17.33
C ALA A 212 30.61 -4.01 16.64
N PRO A 213 30.14 -5.26 16.47
CA PRO A 213 28.77 -5.53 16.08
C PRO A 213 27.85 -5.49 17.30
N ALA A 214 26.59 -5.09 17.10
CA ALA A 214 25.50 -5.38 18.03
C ALA A 214 24.34 -6.01 17.28
N HIS A 215 23.59 -6.85 17.99
CA HIS A 215 22.40 -7.50 17.42
C HIS A 215 21.16 -7.15 18.22
N VAL A 216 20.06 -6.94 17.50
CA VAL A 216 18.73 -6.79 18.10
C VAL A 216 17.78 -7.70 17.36
N THR A 217 17.08 -8.58 18.08
CA THR A 217 16.05 -9.43 17.50
C THR A 217 14.69 -9.00 18.01
N TYR A 218 13.79 -8.67 17.08
CA TYR A 218 12.38 -8.47 17.37
C TYR A 218 11.60 -9.72 17.00
N TRP A 219 10.85 -10.26 17.96
CA TRP A 219 9.94 -11.38 17.74
C TRP A 219 8.51 -10.88 17.67
N THR A 220 7.74 -11.36 16.71
CA THR A 220 6.28 -11.20 16.67
C THR A 220 5.66 -12.58 16.72
N MET A 221 4.85 -12.83 17.72
CA MET A 221 4.32 -14.16 18.07
C MET A 221 2.80 -14.11 18.11
N VAL A 222 2.13 -15.22 17.78
CA VAL A 222 0.68 -15.36 17.90
C VAL A 222 0.34 -16.67 18.59
N GLY A 223 -0.72 -16.66 19.41
CA GLY A 223 -1.22 -17.84 20.09
C GLY A 223 -2.72 -17.77 20.30
N SER A 224 -3.32 -18.94 20.54
CA SER A 224 -4.75 -19.10 20.80
C SER A 224 -5.13 -18.80 22.25
N SER A 225 -4.16 -18.62 23.15
CA SER A 225 -4.36 -18.23 24.54
C SER A 225 -3.24 -17.32 25.03
N ARG A 226 -3.48 -16.65 26.16
CA ARG A 226 -2.44 -15.84 26.83
C ARG A 226 -1.23 -16.70 27.18
N ASP A 227 -1.46 -17.84 27.84
CA ASP A 227 -0.39 -18.75 28.29
C ASP A 227 0.45 -19.25 27.12
N ALA A 228 -0.18 -19.61 26.00
CA ALA A 228 0.56 -20.03 24.80
C ALA A 228 1.52 -18.95 24.29
N VAL A 229 1.12 -17.67 24.35
CA VAL A 229 2.00 -16.57 23.95
C VAL A 229 3.10 -16.29 24.99
N LEU A 230 2.82 -16.48 26.28
CA LEU A 230 3.83 -16.38 27.34
C LEU A 230 4.90 -17.46 27.19
N ASP A 231 4.50 -18.71 26.89
CA ASP A 231 5.45 -19.80 26.61
C ASP A 231 6.35 -19.48 25.42
N LEU A 232 5.80 -18.87 24.37
CA LEU A 232 6.58 -18.41 23.21
C LEU A 232 7.57 -17.30 23.57
N ILE A 233 7.20 -16.37 24.45
CA ILE A 233 8.10 -15.33 24.95
C ILE A 233 9.28 -15.95 25.71
N ASP A 234 9.00 -16.89 26.62
CA ASP A 234 10.03 -17.54 27.43
C ASP A 234 10.98 -18.37 26.55
N LYS A 235 10.45 -19.07 25.55
CA LYS A 235 11.22 -19.85 24.56
C LYS A 235 12.13 -18.98 23.68
N ASN A 236 11.67 -17.78 23.31
CA ASN A 236 12.36 -16.91 22.35
C ASN A 236 13.13 -15.73 22.98
N GLY A 237 13.12 -15.62 24.31
CA GLY A 237 13.77 -14.53 25.06
C GLY A 237 15.29 -14.63 25.23
N THR A 238 15.95 -15.58 24.58
CA THR A 238 17.41 -15.78 24.69
C THR A 238 18.14 -15.37 23.41
N ALA A 239 19.42 -15.03 23.54
CA ALA A 239 20.28 -14.64 22.40
C ALA A 239 20.40 -15.75 21.34
N THR A 240 20.37 -17.03 21.75
CA THR A 240 20.51 -18.18 20.85
C THR A 240 19.20 -18.57 20.15
N SER A 241 18.05 -18.02 20.57
CA SER A 241 16.74 -18.37 20.02
C SER A 241 16.64 -18.06 18.52
N PHE A 242 17.27 -16.98 18.05
CA PHE A 242 17.26 -16.63 16.62
C PHE A 242 18.01 -17.66 15.78
N GLU A 243 19.24 -18.01 16.18
CA GLU A 243 20.07 -18.97 15.44
C GLU A 243 19.37 -20.33 15.31
N ARG A 244 18.70 -20.76 16.37
CA ARG A 244 17.87 -21.97 16.38
C ARG A 244 16.71 -21.87 15.38
N ALA A 245 15.95 -20.78 15.40
CA ALA A 245 14.85 -20.58 14.47
C ALA A 245 15.32 -20.50 13.01
N ALA A 246 16.44 -19.81 12.73
CA ALA A 246 17.05 -19.72 11.41
C ALA A 246 17.51 -21.09 10.90
N ALA A 247 18.20 -21.88 11.73
CA ALA A 247 18.65 -23.23 11.37
C ALA A 247 17.47 -24.18 11.09
N LEU A 248 16.40 -24.09 11.89
CA LEU A 248 15.19 -24.90 11.69
C LEU A 248 14.41 -24.48 10.45
N ALA A 249 14.26 -23.16 10.19
CA ALA A 249 13.63 -22.64 8.98
C ALA A 249 14.39 -23.10 7.73
N TRP A 250 15.72 -23.02 7.74
CA TRP A 250 16.57 -23.53 6.66
C TRP A 250 16.39 -25.04 6.46
N THR A 251 16.39 -25.82 7.54
CA THR A 251 16.18 -27.28 7.46
C THR A 251 14.80 -27.61 6.89
N GLN A 252 13.75 -26.94 7.37
CA GLN A 252 12.39 -27.13 6.87
C GLN A 252 12.28 -26.76 5.39
N ALA A 253 12.90 -25.66 4.96
CA ALA A 253 12.97 -25.27 3.56
C ALA A 253 13.60 -26.37 2.69
N GLN A 254 14.73 -26.94 3.09
CA GLN A 254 15.37 -28.04 2.34
C GLN A 254 14.49 -29.29 2.29
N VAL A 255 13.87 -29.67 3.41
CA VAL A 255 12.95 -30.83 3.48
C VAL A 255 11.73 -30.62 2.57
N GLN A 256 11.15 -29.42 2.58
CA GLN A 256 10.02 -29.03 1.73
C GLN A 256 10.37 -29.13 0.25
N LEU A 257 11.50 -28.55 -0.16
CA LEU A 257 11.97 -28.62 -1.55
C LEU A 257 12.27 -30.06 -1.97
N HIS A 258 12.89 -30.87 -1.10
CA HIS A 258 13.12 -32.28 -1.36
C HIS A 258 11.81 -33.08 -1.52
N HIS A 259 10.81 -32.83 -0.66
CA HIS A 259 9.50 -33.47 -0.75
C HIS A 259 8.79 -33.16 -2.08
N LEU A 260 8.87 -31.90 -2.51
CA LEU A 260 8.35 -31.47 -3.81
C LEU A 260 9.23 -31.86 -5.00
N ARG A 261 10.41 -32.45 -4.75
CA ARG A 261 11.45 -32.78 -5.74
C ARG A 261 11.81 -31.55 -6.59
N MET A 262 12.01 -30.43 -5.91
CA MET A 262 12.21 -29.11 -6.50
C MET A 262 13.60 -28.59 -6.15
N SER A 263 14.25 -27.95 -7.12
CA SER A 263 15.50 -27.23 -6.90
C SER A 263 15.26 -25.84 -6.30
N ALA A 264 16.26 -25.27 -5.63
CA ALA A 264 16.20 -23.88 -5.15
C ALA A 264 16.00 -22.86 -6.29
N GLY A 265 16.52 -23.17 -7.48
CA GLY A 265 16.34 -22.33 -8.67
C GLY A 265 14.90 -22.27 -9.16
N GLU A 266 14.19 -23.41 -9.16
CA GLU A 266 12.75 -23.49 -9.49
C GLU A 266 11.92 -22.76 -8.44
N ALA A 267 12.18 -22.99 -7.15
CA ALA A 267 11.50 -22.30 -6.06
C ALA A 267 11.64 -20.77 -6.17
N ALA A 268 12.85 -20.28 -6.46
CA ALA A 268 13.09 -18.86 -6.67
C ALA A 268 12.29 -18.29 -7.86
N GLN A 269 12.07 -19.06 -8.93
CA GLN A 269 11.21 -18.64 -10.04
C GLN A 269 9.74 -18.58 -9.62
N PHE A 270 9.26 -19.54 -8.83
CA PHE A 270 7.88 -19.56 -8.34
C PHE A 270 7.61 -18.45 -7.33
N GLN A 271 8.57 -18.10 -6.48
CA GLN A 271 8.49 -16.92 -5.60
C GLN A 271 8.41 -15.62 -6.42
N ARG A 272 9.24 -15.47 -7.47
CA ARG A 272 9.18 -14.30 -8.37
C ARG A 272 7.82 -14.18 -9.07
N LEU A 273 7.28 -15.30 -9.56
CA LEU A 273 5.96 -15.33 -10.18
C LEU A 273 4.86 -14.96 -9.17
N ALA A 274 4.93 -15.45 -7.92
CA ALA A 274 4.01 -15.05 -6.85
C ALA A 274 4.08 -13.54 -6.56
N GLY A 275 5.27 -12.93 -6.64
CA GLY A 275 5.45 -11.48 -6.53
C GLY A 275 4.56 -10.71 -7.51
N HIS A 276 4.45 -11.15 -8.76
CA HIS A 276 3.57 -10.52 -9.77
C HIS A 276 2.08 -10.73 -9.51
N LEU A 277 1.70 -11.74 -8.73
CA LEU A 277 0.31 -12.00 -8.35
C LEU A 277 -0.09 -11.15 -7.15
N LEU A 278 0.79 -11.04 -6.15
CA LEU A 278 0.58 -10.22 -4.96
C LEU A 278 0.66 -8.71 -5.28
N TYR A 279 1.59 -8.34 -6.15
CA TYR A 279 1.85 -6.99 -6.61
C TYR A 279 1.67 -6.92 -8.14
N PRO A 280 0.43 -6.67 -8.62
CA PRO A 280 0.13 -6.71 -10.05
C PRO A 280 0.96 -5.68 -10.82
N SER A 281 1.65 -6.17 -11.85
CA SER A 281 2.49 -5.37 -12.74
C SER A 281 1.95 -5.45 -14.17
N PRO A 282 1.96 -4.35 -14.95
CA PRO A 282 1.65 -4.40 -16.38
C PRO A 282 2.53 -5.39 -17.14
N SER A 283 3.74 -5.65 -16.61
CA SER A 283 4.75 -6.46 -17.28
C SER A 283 4.24 -7.84 -17.65
N LEU A 284 3.41 -8.54 -16.86
CA LEU A 284 2.94 -9.91 -17.18
C LEU A 284 1.45 -9.97 -17.55
N ARG A 285 0.78 -8.83 -17.66
CA ARG A 285 -0.62 -8.75 -18.09
C ARG A 285 -0.74 -8.72 -19.61
N PRO A 286 -1.95 -8.95 -20.16
CA PRO A 286 -2.20 -8.65 -21.56
C PRO A 286 -2.02 -7.15 -21.86
N PRO A 287 -1.80 -6.80 -23.14
CA PRO A 287 -1.86 -5.43 -23.63
C PRO A 287 -3.18 -4.72 -23.26
N SER A 288 -3.13 -3.39 -23.11
CA SER A 288 -4.25 -2.57 -22.62
C SER A 288 -5.50 -2.66 -23.51
N ASP A 289 -5.32 -2.68 -24.83
CA ASP A 289 -6.38 -2.86 -25.83
C ASP A 289 -7.12 -4.19 -25.62
N MET A 290 -6.38 -5.29 -25.48
CA MET A 290 -6.96 -6.61 -25.22
C MET A 290 -7.72 -6.69 -23.89
N ILE A 291 -7.21 -6.05 -22.83
CA ILE A 291 -7.93 -5.99 -21.55
C ILE A 291 -9.22 -5.18 -21.72
N GLN A 292 -9.18 -4.07 -22.46
CA GLN A 292 -10.33 -3.20 -22.66
C GLN A 292 -11.43 -3.87 -23.49
N GLU A 293 -11.05 -4.59 -24.55
CA GLU A 293 -11.96 -5.36 -25.41
C GLU A 293 -12.63 -6.48 -24.62
N GLY A 294 -11.86 -7.24 -23.84
CA GLY A 294 -12.39 -8.35 -23.03
C GLY A 294 -13.09 -7.95 -21.74
N ALA A 295 -13.08 -6.67 -21.35
CA ALA A 295 -13.63 -6.24 -20.07
C ALA A 295 -15.14 -6.54 -19.96
N GLY A 296 -15.53 -7.27 -18.91
CA GLY A 296 -16.91 -7.69 -18.67
C GLY A 296 -17.16 -8.08 -17.20
N PRO A 297 -18.39 -8.51 -16.88
CA PRO A 297 -18.78 -8.83 -15.51
C PRO A 297 -18.13 -10.11 -14.99
N GLN A 298 -17.83 -10.13 -13.68
CA GLN A 298 -17.25 -11.30 -13.00
C GLN A 298 -18.04 -12.60 -13.25
N THR A 299 -19.38 -12.50 -13.30
CA THR A 299 -20.28 -13.63 -13.49
C THR A 299 -20.08 -14.36 -14.82
N GLY A 300 -19.47 -13.71 -15.81
CA GLY A 300 -19.12 -14.34 -17.09
C GLY A 300 -18.12 -15.50 -16.96
N LEU A 301 -17.33 -15.55 -15.87
CA LEU A 301 -16.40 -16.64 -15.60
C LEU A 301 -17.05 -17.88 -14.98
N TRP A 302 -18.27 -17.77 -14.43
CA TRP A 302 -18.90 -18.85 -13.68
C TRP A 302 -19.28 -20.05 -14.55
N SER A 303 -19.52 -19.82 -15.85
CA SER A 303 -19.72 -20.88 -16.85
C SER A 303 -18.50 -21.79 -16.99
N LEU A 304 -17.31 -21.31 -16.63
CA LEU A 304 -16.05 -22.06 -16.61
C LEU A 304 -15.77 -22.72 -15.25
N GLY A 305 -16.66 -22.54 -14.26
CA GLY A 305 -16.44 -22.96 -12.88
C GLY A 305 -15.41 -22.11 -12.12
N ILE A 306 -15.04 -20.94 -12.64
CA ILE A 306 -14.06 -20.02 -12.05
C ILE A 306 -14.81 -18.90 -11.32
N SER A 307 -14.52 -18.69 -10.04
CA SER A 307 -15.21 -17.67 -9.22
C SER A 307 -14.90 -16.22 -9.64
N GLY A 308 -13.64 -15.95 -9.98
CA GLY A 308 -13.10 -14.61 -10.20
C GLY A 308 -12.63 -13.88 -8.92
N ASP A 309 -12.75 -14.50 -7.73
CA ASP A 309 -12.36 -13.86 -6.46
C ASP A 309 -10.85 -13.94 -6.21
N LEU A 310 -10.20 -14.97 -6.76
CA LEU A 310 -8.77 -15.19 -6.65
C LEU A 310 -8.01 -14.58 -7.83
N SER A 311 -6.73 -14.30 -7.64
CA SER A 311 -5.88 -13.86 -8.75
C SER A 311 -5.70 -14.99 -9.74
N ILE A 312 -5.93 -14.69 -11.03
CA ILE A 312 -5.90 -15.67 -12.11
C ILE A 312 -4.58 -15.60 -12.87
N ILE A 313 -3.97 -16.76 -13.10
CA ILE A 313 -2.91 -17.00 -14.07
C ILE A 313 -3.52 -17.71 -15.27
N VAL A 314 -3.26 -17.23 -16.47
CA VAL A 314 -3.61 -17.95 -17.71
C VAL A 314 -2.34 -18.40 -18.40
N LEU A 315 -2.25 -19.70 -18.69
CA LEU A 315 -1.21 -20.29 -19.54
C LEU A 315 -1.85 -20.73 -20.86
N ARG A 316 -1.38 -20.16 -21.96
CA ARG A 316 -1.84 -20.51 -23.31
C ARG A 316 -0.88 -21.52 -23.94
N VAL A 317 -1.40 -22.65 -24.42
CA VAL A 317 -0.60 -23.75 -24.97
C VAL A 317 -1.21 -24.21 -26.28
N SER A 318 -0.45 -24.21 -27.37
CA SER A 318 -0.94 -24.66 -28.69
C SER A 318 -0.28 -25.94 -29.21
N ASP A 319 0.76 -26.44 -28.55
CA ASP A 319 1.57 -27.58 -29.01
C ASP A 319 2.08 -28.41 -27.83
N ALA A 320 2.29 -29.70 -28.06
CA ALA A 320 2.85 -30.64 -27.08
C ALA A 320 4.32 -30.33 -26.74
N GLU A 321 5.08 -29.70 -27.65
CA GLU A 321 6.44 -29.24 -27.35
C GLU A 321 6.49 -28.26 -26.15
N HIS A 322 5.39 -27.54 -25.91
CA HIS A 322 5.26 -26.59 -24.82
C HIS A 322 4.80 -27.24 -23.50
N ILE A 323 4.63 -28.56 -23.41
CA ILE A 323 4.17 -29.23 -22.19
C ILE A 323 5.10 -28.99 -20.99
N GLY A 324 6.35 -28.61 -21.26
CA GLY A 324 7.33 -28.23 -20.24
C GLY A 324 6.85 -27.14 -19.28
N ILE A 325 6.30 -26.03 -19.78
CA ILE A 325 5.82 -24.93 -18.93
C ILE A 325 4.54 -25.29 -18.19
N VAL A 326 3.73 -26.22 -18.72
CA VAL A 326 2.57 -26.78 -18.01
C VAL A 326 3.04 -27.50 -16.74
N ARG A 327 4.09 -28.32 -16.85
CA ARG A 327 4.67 -29.03 -15.69
C ARG A 327 5.23 -28.06 -14.65
N GLU A 328 5.94 -27.02 -15.09
CA GLU A 328 6.47 -25.95 -14.21
C GLU A 328 5.33 -25.23 -13.46
N LEU A 329 4.24 -24.90 -14.13
CA LEU A 329 3.14 -24.16 -13.51
C LEU A 329 2.31 -25.03 -12.54
N VAL A 330 2.14 -26.32 -12.84
CA VAL A 330 1.52 -27.27 -11.93
C VAL A 330 2.41 -27.51 -10.69
N GLN A 331 3.73 -27.59 -10.86
CA GLN A 331 4.67 -27.63 -9.73
C GLN A 331 4.64 -26.34 -8.91
N ALA A 332 4.51 -25.17 -9.55
CA ALA A 332 4.34 -23.91 -8.85
C ALA A 332 3.06 -23.89 -7.99
N ALA A 333 1.97 -24.49 -8.49
CA ALA A 333 0.73 -24.63 -7.72
C ALA A 333 0.93 -25.45 -6.44
N ASP A 334 1.67 -26.56 -6.53
CA ASP A 334 1.98 -27.40 -5.36
C ASP A 334 2.88 -26.66 -4.36
N TYR A 335 3.87 -25.91 -4.86
CA TYR A 335 4.73 -25.06 -4.04
C TYR A 335 3.93 -23.96 -3.31
N TRP A 336 3.08 -23.23 -4.01
CA TRP A 336 2.25 -22.18 -3.39
C TRP A 336 1.25 -22.74 -2.40
N ARG A 337 0.65 -23.89 -2.69
CA ARG A 337 -0.25 -24.58 -1.75
C ARG A 337 0.48 -24.95 -0.46
N MET A 338 1.70 -25.47 -0.55
CA MET A 338 2.56 -25.71 0.61
C MET A 338 2.85 -24.41 1.39
N LYS A 339 3.07 -23.29 0.69
CA LYS A 339 3.24 -21.96 1.30
C LYS A 339 1.93 -21.28 1.70
N ARG A 340 0.78 -21.96 1.56
CA ARG A 340 -0.57 -21.43 1.83
C ARG A 340 -0.91 -20.16 1.03
N LEU A 341 -0.29 -19.99 -0.13
CA LEU A 341 -0.65 -19.00 -1.13
C LEU A 341 -1.70 -19.58 -2.07
N VAL A 342 -2.73 -18.80 -2.37
CA VAL A 342 -3.92 -19.25 -3.07
C VAL A 342 -4.15 -18.41 -4.31
N PHE A 343 -4.12 -19.07 -5.47
CA PHE A 343 -4.33 -18.48 -6.80
C PHE A 343 -5.11 -19.47 -7.68
N ASP A 344 -5.78 -18.95 -8.71
CA ASP A 344 -6.38 -19.78 -9.75
C ASP A 344 -5.46 -19.85 -10.96
N ILE A 345 -5.29 -21.06 -11.51
CA ILE A 345 -4.48 -21.32 -12.69
C ILE A 345 -5.39 -21.86 -13.78
N VAL A 346 -5.37 -21.25 -14.95
CA VAL A 346 -6.13 -21.68 -16.11
C VAL A 346 -5.18 -22.04 -17.23
N ILE A 347 -5.17 -23.31 -17.62
CA ILE A 347 -4.39 -23.82 -18.74
C ILE A 347 -5.34 -23.89 -19.94
N LEU A 348 -5.13 -23.01 -20.92
CA LEU A 348 -5.93 -22.90 -22.13
C LEU A 348 -5.22 -23.65 -23.28
N ASN A 349 -5.83 -24.75 -23.72
CA ASN A 349 -5.40 -25.52 -24.87
C ASN A 349 -5.94 -24.88 -26.17
N GLU A 350 -5.05 -24.28 -26.95
CA GLU A 350 -5.31 -23.58 -28.22
C GLU A 350 -4.96 -24.44 -29.45
N ARG A 351 -4.65 -25.72 -29.27
CA ARG A 351 -4.28 -26.63 -30.38
C ARG A 351 -5.47 -26.86 -31.31
N GLY A 352 -5.24 -26.87 -32.62
CA GLY A 352 -6.27 -27.11 -33.63
C GLY A 352 -7.00 -28.46 -33.49
N SER A 353 -8.22 -28.53 -34.03
CA SER A 353 -9.21 -29.60 -33.79
C SER A 353 -8.76 -31.03 -34.13
N SER A 354 -7.78 -31.21 -35.02
CA SER A 354 -7.34 -32.54 -35.46
C SER A 354 -6.49 -33.30 -34.43
N TYR A 355 -5.88 -32.61 -33.45
CA TYR A 355 -4.99 -33.20 -32.42
C TYR A 355 -5.18 -32.56 -31.03
N SER A 356 -6.27 -31.81 -30.82
CA SER A 356 -6.52 -31.10 -29.56
C SER A 356 -6.71 -32.04 -28.38
N GLN A 357 -7.34 -33.21 -28.60
CA GLN A 357 -7.67 -34.16 -27.54
C GLN A 357 -6.43 -34.85 -26.94
N GLU A 358 -5.39 -35.11 -27.73
CA GLU A 358 -4.16 -35.73 -27.23
C GLU A 358 -3.46 -34.80 -26.23
N LEU A 359 -3.28 -33.53 -26.62
CA LEU A 359 -2.70 -32.52 -25.73
C LEU A 359 -3.58 -32.26 -24.51
N GLN A 360 -4.90 -32.23 -24.69
CA GLN A 360 -5.87 -32.09 -23.60
C GLN A 360 -5.69 -33.20 -22.56
N ASN A 361 -5.67 -34.46 -23.01
CA ASN A 361 -5.50 -35.62 -22.15
C ASN A 361 -4.14 -35.61 -21.44
N GLU A 362 -3.08 -35.16 -22.11
CA GLU A 362 -1.76 -35.03 -21.51
C GLU A 362 -1.74 -33.99 -20.38
N ILE A 363 -2.31 -32.79 -20.63
CA ILE A 363 -2.41 -31.73 -19.62
C ILE A 363 -3.24 -32.20 -18.41
N GLU A 364 -4.42 -32.79 -18.66
CA GLU A 364 -5.28 -33.33 -17.60
C GLU A 364 -4.58 -34.43 -16.80
N SER A 365 -3.78 -35.28 -17.45
CA SER A 365 -2.97 -36.30 -16.78
C SER A 365 -1.94 -35.68 -15.83
N ILE A 366 -1.26 -34.60 -16.24
CA ILE A 366 -0.32 -33.86 -15.40
C ILE A 366 -1.03 -33.27 -14.18
N VAL A 367 -2.15 -32.58 -14.40
CA VAL A 367 -2.94 -31.93 -13.34
C VAL A 367 -3.49 -32.96 -12.35
N ARG A 368 -4.07 -34.05 -12.84
CA ARG A 368 -4.60 -35.15 -12.01
C ARG A 368 -3.51 -35.81 -11.18
N THR A 369 -2.31 -35.97 -11.73
CA THR A 369 -1.16 -36.54 -11.01
C THR A 369 -0.73 -35.64 -9.85
N SER A 370 -0.75 -34.31 -10.03
CA SER A 370 -0.45 -33.34 -8.97
C SER A 370 -1.55 -33.34 -7.89
N LEU A 371 -2.83 -33.29 -8.29
CA LEU A 371 -3.96 -33.35 -7.36
C LEU A 371 -4.01 -34.65 -6.56
N GLY A 372 -3.63 -35.78 -7.16
CA GLY A 372 -3.56 -37.08 -6.47
C GLY A 372 -2.46 -37.16 -5.42
N ARG A 373 -1.41 -36.31 -5.48
CA ARG A 373 -0.36 -36.19 -4.46
C ARG A 373 -0.80 -35.33 -3.27
N ALA A 374 -1.81 -34.48 -3.45
CA ALA A 374 -2.38 -33.66 -2.40
C ALA A 374 -3.39 -34.49 -1.55
N GLN A 375 -2.91 -35.50 -0.83
CA GLN A 375 -3.71 -36.21 0.18
C GLN A 375 -3.38 -35.73 1.59
N PHE A 376 -4.44 -35.58 2.40
CA PHE A 376 -4.58 -35.07 3.78
C PHE A 376 -4.83 -33.55 3.94
N GLY A 377 -6.13 -33.18 4.07
CA GLY A 377 -6.58 -31.84 4.48
C GLY A 377 -7.91 -31.38 3.85
N GLU A 378 -8.47 -30.26 4.34
CA GLU A 378 -9.59 -29.54 3.70
C GLU A 378 -9.32 -29.31 2.20
N ARG A 379 -10.38 -29.28 1.38
CA ARG A 379 -10.26 -28.97 -0.06
C ARG A 379 -9.45 -27.67 -0.23
N PRO A 380 -8.35 -27.67 -1.00
CA PRO A 380 -7.55 -26.48 -1.15
C PRO A 380 -8.37 -25.37 -1.81
N LYS A 381 -8.27 -24.16 -1.28
CA LYS A 381 -8.74 -22.96 -1.98
C LYS A 381 -7.80 -22.70 -3.17
N GLY A 382 -8.36 -22.30 -4.30
CA GLY A 382 -7.62 -22.11 -5.57
C GLY A 382 -7.58 -23.38 -6.43
N GLY A 383 -7.88 -23.23 -7.73
CA GLY A 383 -8.02 -24.34 -8.67
C GLY A 383 -7.01 -24.33 -9.82
N VAL A 384 -6.76 -25.51 -10.40
CA VAL A 384 -6.11 -25.65 -11.70
C VAL A 384 -7.17 -26.11 -12.70
N PHE A 385 -7.56 -25.22 -13.60
CA PHE A 385 -8.60 -25.42 -14.60
C PHE A 385 -7.95 -25.72 -15.95
N VAL A 386 -8.35 -26.82 -16.59
CA VAL A 386 -7.88 -27.18 -17.94
C VAL A 386 -9.03 -26.94 -18.90
N LEU A 387 -8.84 -26.01 -19.84
CA LEU A 387 -9.88 -25.53 -20.73
C LEU A 387 -9.46 -25.72 -22.19
N SER A 388 -10.40 -26.15 -23.03
CA SER A 388 -10.22 -26.21 -24.48
C SER A 388 -10.73 -24.91 -25.12
N ALA A 389 -9.86 -24.21 -25.85
CA ALA A 389 -10.22 -22.92 -26.46
C ALA A 389 -11.37 -23.01 -27.48
N HIS A 390 -11.58 -24.18 -28.10
CA HIS A 390 -12.67 -24.40 -29.06
C HIS A 390 -14.04 -24.58 -28.41
N LEU A 391 -14.07 -24.89 -27.11
CA LEU A 391 -15.31 -25.09 -26.35
C LEU A 391 -15.76 -23.83 -25.60
N ILE A 392 -15.00 -22.74 -25.72
CA ILE A 392 -15.24 -21.47 -25.04
C ILE A 392 -15.50 -20.41 -26.10
N SER A 393 -16.50 -19.57 -25.89
CA SER A 393 -16.78 -18.48 -26.82
C SER A 393 -15.63 -17.46 -26.83
N PRO A 394 -15.40 -16.75 -27.94
CA PRO A 394 -14.39 -15.69 -28.00
C PRO A 394 -14.53 -14.67 -26.87
N GLU A 395 -15.76 -14.26 -26.54
CA GLU A 395 -16.06 -13.25 -25.52
C GLU A 395 -15.65 -13.71 -24.11
N ILE A 396 -15.93 -14.98 -23.78
CA ILE A 396 -15.53 -15.56 -22.47
C ILE A 396 -14.01 -15.71 -22.39
N ARG A 397 -13.35 -16.06 -23.51
CA ARG A 397 -11.89 -16.15 -23.57
C ARG A 397 -11.23 -14.78 -23.38
N GLU A 398 -11.75 -13.75 -24.02
CA GLU A 398 -11.28 -12.36 -23.85
C GLU A 398 -11.51 -11.86 -22.42
N LEU A 399 -12.68 -12.16 -21.83
CA LEU A 399 -12.95 -11.88 -20.42
C LEU A 399 -11.94 -12.53 -19.48
N LEU A 400 -11.67 -13.83 -19.68
CA LEU A 400 -10.68 -14.56 -18.90
C LEU A 400 -9.29 -13.93 -18.99
N LEU A 401 -8.86 -13.54 -20.19
CA LEU A 401 -7.57 -12.87 -20.39
C LEU A 401 -7.54 -11.49 -19.72
N SER A 402 -8.62 -10.70 -19.85
CA SER A 402 -8.71 -9.37 -19.24
C SER A 402 -8.60 -9.41 -17.70
N ALA A 403 -9.19 -10.43 -17.08
CA ALA A 403 -9.19 -10.65 -15.63
C ALA A 403 -7.85 -11.20 -15.10
N ALA A 404 -7.01 -11.78 -15.96
CA ALA A 404 -5.76 -12.39 -15.57
C ALA A 404 -4.73 -11.35 -15.06
N ARG A 405 -4.08 -11.68 -13.94
CA ARG A 405 -2.93 -10.90 -13.44
C ARG A 405 -1.62 -11.29 -14.14
N VAL A 406 -1.56 -12.54 -14.63
CA VAL A 406 -0.43 -13.07 -15.39
C VAL A 406 -0.95 -13.86 -16.57
N VAL A 407 -0.40 -13.59 -17.75
CA VAL A 407 -0.60 -14.41 -18.96
C VAL A 407 0.75 -14.91 -19.47
N LEU A 408 0.90 -16.23 -19.48
CA LEU A 408 2.03 -16.96 -20.01
C LEU A 408 1.65 -17.63 -21.33
N VAL A 409 2.62 -17.73 -22.23
CA VAL A 409 2.41 -18.25 -23.59
C VAL A 409 3.46 -19.31 -23.87
N GLY A 410 3.04 -20.55 -24.17
CA GLY A 410 3.95 -21.70 -24.32
C GLY A 410 5.03 -21.49 -25.39
N GLN A 411 4.68 -20.80 -26.48
CA GLN A 411 5.59 -20.45 -27.58
C GLN A 411 6.75 -19.56 -27.14
N ASN A 412 6.61 -18.83 -26.02
CA ASN A 412 7.67 -17.98 -25.47
C ASN A 412 8.67 -18.76 -24.59
N GLY A 413 8.63 -20.09 -24.64
CA GLY A 413 9.55 -20.97 -23.91
C GLY A 413 9.17 -21.19 -22.45
N ARG A 414 10.14 -21.66 -21.66
CA ARG A 414 9.97 -21.99 -20.23
C ARG A 414 9.75 -20.74 -19.37
N LEU A 415 9.24 -20.94 -18.14
CA LEU A 415 8.91 -19.87 -17.21
C LEU A 415 10.09 -18.90 -16.97
N ALA A 416 11.30 -19.43 -16.77
CA ALA A 416 12.49 -18.63 -16.51
C ALA A 416 12.75 -17.56 -17.58
N GLY A 417 12.62 -17.94 -18.87
CA GLY A 417 12.84 -17.03 -19.99
C GLY A 417 11.79 -15.91 -20.05
N GLN A 418 10.52 -16.27 -19.81
CA GLN A 418 9.41 -15.30 -19.80
C GLN A 418 9.52 -14.29 -18.65
N LEU A 419 9.98 -14.72 -17.47
CA LEU A 419 10.22 -13.82 -16.34
C LEU A 419 11.43 -12.88 -16.58
N GLN A 420 12.44 -13.32 -17.32
CA GLN A 420 13.64 -12.52 -17.60
C GLN A 420 13.40 -11.46 -18.68
N ALA A 421 12.73 -11.83 -19.78
CA ALA A 421 12.48 -10.96 -20.93
C ALA A 421 11.69 -9.68 -20.59
N ARG A 422 10.93 -9.68 -19.50
CA ARG A 422 10.05 -8.57 -19.10
C ARG A 422 10.63 -7.66 -18.02
N ARG A 423 11.88 -7.89 -17.59
CA ARG A 423 12.64 -6.97 -16.72
C ARG A 423 12.98 -5.64 -17.39
N THR A 424 12.95 -5.58 -18.73
CA THR A 424 13.38 -4.43 -19.56
C THR A 424 12.29 -3.37 -19.79
N SER A 425 11.24 -3.30 -18.97
CA SER A 425 10.32 -2.17 -19.03
C SER A 425 10.99 -0.93 -18.44
N VAL A 426 11.25 0.05 -19.32
CA VAL A 426 11.94 1.31 -19.02
C VAL A 426 11.12 2.10 -18.00
N VAL A 427 11.47 1.97 -16.71
CA VAL A 427 11.15 3.01 -15.73
C VAL A 427 11.86 4.25 -16.25
N HIS A 428 11.12 5.19 -16.81
CA HIS A 428 11.67 6.50 -17.11
C HIS A 428 11.99 7.13 -15.77
N GLU A 429 13.24 7.01 -15.33
CA GLU A 429 13.74 7.77 -14.20
C GLU A 429 13.64 9.25 -14.56
N ARG A 430 12.53 9.88 -14.17
CA ARG A 430 12.42 11.34 -14.19
C ARG A 430 13.46 11.84 -13.21
N ARG A 431 14.48 12.54 -13.70
CA ARG A 431 15.49 13.20 -12.88
C ARG A 431 14.76 14.07 -11.84
N ARG A 432 14.81 13.67 -10.56
CA ARG A 432 14.18 14.40 -9.47
C ARG A 432 14.98 15.67 -9.25
N TYR A 433 14.35 16.82 -9.43
CA TYR A 433 14.94 18.09 -9.02
C TYR A 433 14.81 18.25 -7.51
N PRO A 434 15.80 18.86 -6.84
CA PRO A 434 15.78 19.01 -5.39
C PRO A 434 14.52 19.74 -4.94
N ARG A 435 13.93 19.23 -3.86
CA ARG A 435 12.79 19.81 -3.16
C ARG A 435 13.12 21.28 -2.85
N ARG A 436 12.50 22.22 -3.58
CA ARG A 436 12.52 23.63 -3.19
C ARG A 436 11.28 23.86 -2.36
N SER A 437 11.46 23.94 -1.05
CA SER A 437 10.46 24.63 -0.22
C SER A 437 10.31 26.04 -0.77
N SER A 438 9.08 26.58 -0.75
CA SER A 438 8.89 28.01 -1.01
C SER A 438 9.76 28.77 -0.02
N GLN A 439 10.79 29.47 -0.53
CA GLN A 439 11.68 30.26 0.32
C GLN A 439 11.03 31.60 0.69
N THR A 440 9.95 31.95 0.00
CA THR A 440 9.20 33.18 0.22
C THR A 440 7.92 32.86 1.01
N PRO A 441 7.80 33.32 2.26
CA PRO A 441 6.55 33.24 3.00
C PRO A 441 5.45 33.91 2.18
N GLY A 442 4.31 33.23 2.00
CA GLY A 442 3.11 33.90 1.50
C GLY A 442 2.73 35.06 2.42
N SER A 443 2.01 36.05 1.89
CA SER A 443 1.36 37.04 2.77
C SER A 443 0.48 36.29 3.77
N PRO A 444 0.50 36.62 5.07
CA PRO A 444 -0.23 35.84 6.07
C PRO A 444 -1.72 35.81 5.74
N VAL A 445 -2.32 34.63 5.76
CA VAL A 445 -3.78 34.50 5.65
C VAL A 445 -4.41 35.23 6.83
N VAL A 446 -5.35 36.13 6.55
CA VAL A 446 -6.04 36.89 7.59
C VAL A 446 -6.87 35.93 8.44
N ARG A 447 -6.48 35.76 9.71
CA ARG A 447 -7.20 34.89 10.63
C ARG A 447 -8.61 35.43 10.88
N PRO A 448 -9.65 34.59 10.85
CA PRO A 448 -11.01 35.01 11.14
C PRO A 448 -11.12 35.52 12.58
N THR A 449 -11.80 36.65 12.78
CA THR A 449 -12.09 37.23 14.09
C THR A 449 -13.59 37.11 14.40
N GLY A 450 -13.95 37.14 15.69
CA GLY A 450 -15.35 37.10 16.12
C GLY A 450 -16.07 35.76 15.92
N LEU A 451 -15.33 34.63 15.92
CA LEU A 451 -15.95 33.30 15.87
C LEU A 451 -16.70 33.00 17.18
N GLU A 452 -17.90 32.46 17.04
CA GLU A 452 -18.75 31.99 18.14
C GLU A 452 -18.18 30.67 18.71
N TYR A 453 -18.10 30.53 20.04
CA TYR A 453 -17.60 29.32 20.72
C TYR A 453 -16.21 28.84 20.28
N PHE A 454 -15.27 29.77 20.09
CA PHE A 454 -13.90 29.44 19.69
C PHE A 454 -13.18 28.55 20.72
N ASN A 455 -12.65 27.41 20.27
CA ASN A 455 -12.03 26.40 21.14
C ASN A 455 -10.49 26.33 21.03
N GLY A 456 -9.86 27.34 20.44
CA GLY A 456 -8.41 27.39 20.19
C GLY A 456 -8.00 26.92 18.79
N LEU A 457 -8.80 26.07 18.13
CA LEU A 457 -8.57 25.61 16.75
C LEU A 457 -9.66 26.09 15.79
N GLY A 458 -10.88 26.28 16.27
CA GLY A 458 -11.99 26.67 15.43
C GLY A 458 -13.22 27.14 16.21
N GLY A 459 -14.20 27.66 15.50
CA GLY A 459 -15.45 28.18 16.06
C GLY A 459 -16.51 28.38 14.98
N PHE A 460 -17.75 28.63 15.39
CA PHE A 460 -18.85 28.89 14.47
C PHE A 460 -18.79 30.33 13.93
N ALA A 461 -19.28 30.51 12.70
CA ALA A 461 -19.47 31.77 12.05
C ALA A 461 -20.86 31.83 11.41
N LYS A 462 -21.28 33.04 11.00
CA LYS A 462 -22.55 33.28 10.31
C LYS A 462 -23.74 32.74 11.10
N ASN A 463 -23.79 32.97 12.42
CA ASN A 463 -24.85 32.51 13.32
C ASN A 463 -24.99 30.98 13.27
N GLY A 464 -23.87 30.26 13.44
CA GLY A 464 -23.84 28.79 13.44
C GLY A 464 -23.95 28.10 12.08
N ARG A 465 -24.02 28.82 10.95
CA ARG A 465 -24.20 28.23 9.61
C ARG A 465 -22.90 27.73 8.95
N GLU A 466 -21.77 28.08 9.53
CA GLU A 466 -20.44 27.70 9.05
C GLU A 466 -19.57 27.40 10.28
N TYR A 467 -18.80 26.32 10.23
CA TYR A 467 -17.77 26.03 11.22
C TYR A 467 -16.40 26.30 10.61
N VAL A 468 -15.60 27.14 11.26
CA VAL A 468 -14.31 27.62 10.76
C VAL A 468 -13.19 27.01 11.58
N ILE A 469 -12.21 26.41 10.90
CA ILE A 469 -11.06 25.74 11.48
C ILE A 469 -9.80 26.44 10.98
N VAL A 470 -8.90 26.78 11.90
CA VAL A 470 -7.63 27.44 11.61
C VAL A 470 -6.50 26.48 11.97
N LEU A 471 -5.75 26.05 10.97
CA LEU A 471 -4.57 25.21 11.13
C LEU A 471 -3.33 26.08 11.01
N GLY A 472 -2.69 26.40 12.14
CA GLY A 472 -1.38 27.04 12.13
C GLY A 472 -0.22 26.07 11.88
N PRO A 473 1.02 26.58 11.91
CA PRO A 473 2.25 25.78 11.82
C PRO A 473 2.23 24.59 12.79
N GLY A 474 2.39 23.38 12.24
CA GLY A 474 2.37 22.12 13.00
C GLY A 474 1.06 21.76 13.73
N GLN A 475 -0.01 22.57 13.61
CA GLN A 475 -1.26 22.35 14.34
C GLN A 475 -2.23 21.44 13.58
N ASN A 476 -2.85 20.50 14.28
CA ASN A 476 -3.94 19.69 13.76
C ASN A 476 -5.01 19.54 14.85
N PRO A 477 -6.29 19.38 14.49
CA PRO A 477 -7.27 18.91 15.46
C PRO A 477 -6.92 17.50 15.95
N PRO A 478 -7.40 17.09 17.14
CA PRO A 478 -7.12 15.77 17.71
C PRO A 478 -7.50 14.60 16.80
N ALA A 479 -8.53 14.79 15.97
CA ALA A 479 -8.99 13.87 14.93
C ALA A 479 -9.45 14.67 13.71
N PRO A 480 -9.57 14.07 12.51
CA PRO A 480 -10.10 14.76 11.34
C PRO A 480 -11.50 15.30 11.62
N TRP A 481 -11.70 16.59 11.41
CA TRP A 481 -13.01 17.24 11.48
C TRP A 481 -13.54 17.34 10.06
N ILE A 482 -14.63 16.63 9.79
CA ILE A 482 -15.14 16.46 8.43
C ILE A 482 -16.44 17.21 8.21
N ASN A 483 -16.67 17.59 6.96
CA ASN A 483 -17.97 17.93 6.42
C ASN A 483 -18.45 16.84 5.46
N VAL A 484 -19.73 16.55 5.49
CA VAL A 484 -20.40 15.62 4.57
C VAL A 484 -21.35 16.43 3.71
N VAL A 485 -21.10 16.44 2.40
CA VAL A 485 -21.88 17.20 1.42
C VAL A 485 -22.45 16.23 0.41
N ALA A 486 -23.78 16.12 0.35
CA ALA A 486 -24.45 15.14 -0.49
C ALA A 486 -25.81 15.63 -0.99
N ASN A 487 -26.23 15.06 -2.10
CA ASN A 487 -27.61 15.02 -2.59
C ASN A 487 -28.10 13.54 -2.54
N PRO A 488 -29.34 13.22 -2.97
CA PRO A 488 -29.87 11.85 -2.89
C PRO A 488 -29.06 10.78 -3.65
N ILE A 489 -28.25 11.17 -4.64
CA ILE A 489 -27.58 10.24 -5.56
C ILE A 489 -26.06 10.34 -5.57
N PHE A 490 -25.47 11.31 -4.88
CA PHE A 490 -24.03 11.57 -4.87
C PHE A 490 -23.61 12.33 -3.63
N GLY A 491 -22.39 12.10 -3.17
CA GLY A 491 -21.82 12.94 -2.13
C GLY A 491 -20.31 12.80 -2.02
N PHE A 492 -19.74 13.68 -1.19
CA PHE A 492 -18.37 13.58 -0.75
C PHE A 492 -18.26 13.93 0.73
N GLN A 493 -17.21 13.43 1.36
CA GLN A 493 -16.73 13.96 2.63
C GLN A 493 -15.41 14.69 2.40
N VAL A 494 -15.14 15.72 3.19
CA VAL A 494 -13.84 16.39 3.20
C VAL A 494 -13.50 16.83 4.63
N SER A 495 -12.25 16.65 5.01
CA SER A 495 -11.69 17.04 6.31
C SER A 495 -11.15 18.47 6.30
N GLU A 496 -10.77 18.97 7.48
CA GLU A 496 -10.11 20.26 7.67
C GLU A 496 -8.82 20.38 6.85
N SER A 497 -8.13 19.27 6.58
CA SER A 497 -6.89 19.23 5.81
C SER A 497 -7.12 19.08 4.31
N GLY A 498 -8.38 19.01 3.85
CA GLY A 498 -8.73 18.78 2.44
C GLY A 498 -8.75 17.31 2.01
N ALA A 499 -8.42 16.37 2.91
CA ALA A 499 -8.51 14.95 2.59
C ALA A 499 -9.97 14.50 2.61
N GLY A 500 -10.37 13.72 1.60
CA GLY A 500 -11.75 13.34 1.39
C GLY A 500 -11.91 12.21 0.38
N TYR A 501 -13.15 11.76 0.25
CA TYR A 501 -13.54 10.80 -0.78
C TYR A 501 -14.95 11.11 -1.30
N SER A 502 -15.23 10.67 -2.52
CA SER A 502 -16.52 10.84 -3.19
C SER A 502 -17.18 9.50 -3.47
N TRP A 503 -18.50 9.47 -3.54
CA TRP A 503 -19.31 8.30 -3.86
C TRP A 503 -20.51 8.66 -4.71
N ALA A 504 -21.05 7.66 -5.41
CA ALA A 504 -22.31 7.77 -6.13
C ALA A 504 -23.26 6.69 -5.64
N LEU A 505 -24.49 7.07 -5.24
CA LEU A 505 -25.60 6.22 -4.80
C LEU A 505 -25.37 5.46 -3.48
N ASN A 506 -24.17 4.95 -3.21
CA ASN A 506 -23.84 4.27 -1.95
C ASN A 506 -22.42 4.63 -1.50
N SER A 507 -22.29 5.19 -0.29
CA SER A 507 -21.01 5.66 0.25
C SER A 507 -20.00 4.56 0.58
N ARG A 508 -20.45 3.31 0.71
CA ARG A 508 -19.60 2.15 1.02
C ARG A 508 -19.26 1.35 -0.22
N GLU A 509 -20.28 0.91 -0.95
CA GLU A 509 -20.16 -0.05 -2.06
C GLU A 509 -19.80 0.64 -3.39
N ARG A 510 -19.98 1.96 -3.49
CA ARG A 510 -19.80 2.73 -4.73
C ARG A 510 -18.93 3.97 -4.50
N GLN A 511 -17.77 3.73 -3.90
CA GLN A 511 -16.73 4.72 -3.80
C GLN A 511 -16.21 5.08 -5.19
N VAL A 512 -16.21 6.37 -5.51
CA VAL A 512 -15.57 6.91 -6.72
C VAL A 512 -14.08 7.09 -6.46
N THR A 513 -13.75 7.69 -5.31
CA THR A 513 -12.38 7.85 -4.79
C THR A 513 -12.26 7.22 -3.40
N PRO A 514 -11.05 6.91 -2.89
CA PRO A 514 -10.90 6.02 -1.74
C PRO A 514 -11.21 6.68 -0.41
N TRP A 515 -12.02 5.98 0.40
CA TRP A 515 -12.14 6.28 1.82
C TRP A 515 -11.02 5.58 2.62
N SER A 516 -10.16 6.36 3.27
CA SER A 516 -9.02 5.82 4.00
C SER A 516 -9.38 5.30 5.40
N ASN A 517 -10.36 5.94 6.06
CA ASN A 517 -10.74 5.70 7.46
C ASN A 517 -9.53 5.62 8.42
N ASP A 518 -8.51 6.44 8.15
CA ASP A 518 -7.28 6.54 8.94
C ASP A 518 -7.29 7.91 9.66
N PRO A 519 -7.61 7.97 10.97
CA PRO A 519 -7.69 9.23 11.70
C PRO A 519 -6.31 9.83 12.00
N VAL A 520 -5.23 9.05 11.90
CA VAL A 520 -3.87 9.51 12.20
C VAL A 520 -3.30 10.19 10.97
N ARG A 521 -3.18 9.46 9.85
CA ARG A 521 -2.60 9.96 8.59
C ARG A 521 -3.59 10.83 7.81
N ASN A 522 -4.86 10.43 7.74
CA ASN A 522 -5.90 11.06 6.92
C ASN A 522 -5.48 11.30 5.45
N PRO A 523 -5.01 10.27 4.71
CA PRO A 523 -4.49 10.46 3.35
C PRO A 523 -5.61 10.87 2.37
N PRO A 524 -5.34 11.81 1.44
CA PRO A 524 -6.32 12.29 0.47
C PRO A 524 -6.42 11.38 -0.76
N GLY A 525 -7.65 11.09 -1.21
CA GLY A 525 -7.90 10.44 -2.51
C GLY A 525 -8.11 11.41 -3.67
N GLN A 526 -8.16 12.71 -3.38
CA GLN A 526 -8.33 13.81 -4.34
C GLN A 526 -7.45 14.99 -3.91
N CYS A 527 -6.70 15.58 -4.83
CA CYS A 527 -5.74 16.64 -4.53
C CYS A 527 -5.68 17.70 -5.64
N PHE A 528 -5.28 18.92 -5.27
CA PHE A 528 -4.98 20.00 -6.21
C PHE A 528 -3.58 20.54 -5.94
N PHE A 529 -2.84 20.79 -7.01
CA PHE A 529 -1.51 21.37 -6.98
C PHE A 529 -1.45 22.60 -7.88
N VAL A 530 -0.72 23.62 -7.44
CA VAL A 530 -0.36 24.78 -8.25
C VAL A 530 1.15 24.88 -8.28
N ARG A 531 1.72 24.90 -9.48
CA ARG A 531 3.16 25.03 -9.69
C ARG A 531 3.48 26.29 -10.47
N ASP A 532 4.48 27.03 -10.03
CA ASP A 532 5.10 28.09 -10.84
C ASP A 532 6.10 27.46 -11.83
N ASP A 533 5.87 27.67 -13.14
CA ASP A 533 6.68 27.03 -14.19
C ASP A 533 8.07 27.67 -14.37
N GLU A 534 8.28 28.85 -13.79
CA GLU A 534 9.59 29.51 -13.79
C GLU A 534 10.41 29.10 -12.57
N THR A 535 9.83 29.13 -11.37
CA THR A 535 10.56 28.87 -10.11
C THR A 535 10.56 27.41 -9.69
N TRP A 536 9.60 26.63 -10.20
CA TRP A 536 9.31 25.24 -9.81
C TRP A 536 8.80 25.10 -8.37
N GLU A 537 8.38 26.20 -7.75
CA GLU A 537 7.70 26.15 -6.47
C GLU A 537 6.33 25.50 -6.62
N LEU A 538 6.03 24.58 -5.70
CA LEU A 538 4.80 23.80 -5.67
C LEU A 538 4.03 24.14 -4.40
N CYS A 539 2.73 24.38 -4.52
CA CYS A 539 1.84 24.60 -3.39
C CYS A 539 0.48 23.93 -3.61
N SER A 540 -0.32 23.84 -2.55
CA SER A 540 -1.67 23.28 -2.56
C SER A 540 -2.63 24.21 -1.81
N PRO A 541 -3.91 24.32 -2.23
CA PRO A 541 -4.91 25.10 -1.49
C PRO A 541 -5.30 24.47 -0.14
N THR A 542 -4.94 23.21 0.10
CA THR A 542 -5.31 22.43 1.29
C THR A 542 -4.07 21.99 2.07
N ALA A 543 -4.21 21.72 3.37
CA ALA A 543 -3.09 21.33 4.23
C ALA A 543 -2.51 19.93 3.95
N SER A 544 -3.22 19.14 3.14
CA SER A 544 -2.80 17.83 2.64
C SER A 544 -3.08 17.77 1.13
N PRO A 545 -2.26 17.11 0.31
CA PRO A 545 -1.09 16.29 0.68
C PRO A 545 0.20 17.09 0.90
N LEU A 546 0.28 18.31 0.37
CA LEU A 546 1.48 19.15 0.48
C LEU A 546 1.26 20.24 1.53
N ARG A 547 1.86 20.04 2.70
CA ARG A 547 1.81 20.99 3.80
C ARG A 547 2.94 22.02 3.71
N ASP A 548 2.58 23.28 3.84
CA ASP A 548 3.48 24.37 4.20
C ASP A 548 3.67 24.35 5.72
N GLU A 549 4.89 24.12 6.17
CA GLU A 549 5.22 23.96 7.60
C GLU A 549 4.99 25.26 8.38
N ASP A 550 5.20 26.41 7.74
CA ASP A 550 5.02 27.75 8.32
C ASP A 550 3.67 28.37 7.93
N GLY A 551 2.90 27.68 7.08
CA GLY A 551 1.63 28.14 6.53
C GLY A 551 0.49 28.13 7.55
N VAL A 552 -0.49 29.02 7.30
CA VAL A 552 -1.79 29.01 7.98
C VAL A 552 -2.86 28.62 6.97
N TYR A 553 -3.65 27.61 7.31
CA TYR A 553 -4.79 27.17 6.50
C TYR A 553 -6.09 27.50 7.21
N ILE A 554 -7.09 27.95 6.45
CA ILE A 554 -8.45 28.12 6.95
C ILE A 554 -9.36 27.17 6.20
N ALA A 555 -10.02 26.26 6.92
CA ALA A 555 -11.09 25.43 6.40
C ALA A 555 -12.43 25.93 6.94
N ARG A 556 -13.41 26.08 6.06
CA ARG A 556 -14.78 26.50 6.39
C ARG A 556 -15.73 25.41 5.95
N HIS A 557 -16.43 24.81 6.88
CA HIS A 557 -17.44 23.80 6.61
C HIS A 557 -18.83 24.43 6.77
N GLY A 558 -19.54 24.60 5.67
CA GLY A 558 -20.88 25.15 5.64
C GLY A 558 -21.92 24.10 5.21
N GLN A 559 -23.18 24.46 5.30
CA GLN A 559 -24.28 23.65 4.77
C GLN A 559 -24.15 23.54 3.24
N GLY A 560 -23.80 22.35 2.74
CA GLY A 560 -23.69 22.06 1.32
C GLY A 560 -22.37 22.45 0.64
N TYR A 561 -21.35 22.91 1.39
CA TYR A 561 -20.04 23.25 0.82
C TYR A 561 -18.91 23.21 1.85
N SER A 562 -17.68 23.09 1.34
CA SER A 562 -16.46 23.37 2.10
C SER A 562 -15.59 24.35 1.34
N ARG A 563 -14.93 25.28 2.05
CA ARG A 563 -13.97 26.25 1.47
C ARG A 563 -12.64 26.15 2.18
N PHE A 564 -11.56 26.19 1.42
CA PHE A 564 -10.18 26.21 1.91
C PHE A 564 -9.47 27.46 1.42
N GLU A 565 -8.72 28.10 2.32
CA GLU A 565 -7.96 29.32 2.05
C GLU A 565 -6.51 29.09 2.49
N HIS A 566 -5.57 29.39 1.60
CA HIS A 566 -4.13 29.25 1.85
C HIS A 566 -3.33 30.26 1.02
N ASN A 567 -2.35 30.91 1.65
CA ASN A 567 -1.44 31.82 0.96
C ASN A 567 -0.04 31.21 0.95
N ALA A 568 0.50 30.91 -0.24
CA ALA A 568 1.82 30.33 -0.42
C ALA A 568 2.40 30.70 -1.79
N CYS A 569 3.73 30.68 -1.93
CA CYS A 569 4.42 31.00 -3.19
C CYS A 569 4.02 32.37 -3.79
N GLU A 570 3.70 33.35 -2.94
CA GLU A 570 3.14 34.66 -3.34
C GLU A 570 1.81 34.55 -4.13
N LEU A 571 1.04 33.49 -3.88
CA LEU A 571 -0.31 33.27 -4.40
C LEU A 571 -1.32 33.22 -3.24
N GLU A 572 -2.48 33.85 -3.41
CA GLU A 572 -3.67 33.56 -2.59
C GLU A 572 -4.48 32.46 -3.29
N LEU A 573 -4.74 31.36 -2.59
CA LEU A 573 -5.49 30.21 -3.09
C LEU A 573 -6.82 30.08 -2.31
N GLU A 574 -7.93 30.01 -3.04
CA GLU A 574 -9.25 29.66 -2.49
C GLU A 574 -9.82 28.47 -3.24
N LEU A 575 -10.04 27.34 -2.56
CA LEU A 575 -10.73 26.18 -3.10
C LEU A 575 -12.12 26.05 -2.49
N LEU A 576 -13.17 26.12 -3.33
CA LEU A 576 -14.55 25.87 -2.93
C LEU A 576 -15.04 24.53 -3.49
N GLU A 577 -15.57 23.67 -2.63
CA GLU A 577 -16.12 22.36 -3.01
C GLU A 577 -17.60 22.24 -2.63
N TYR A 578 -18.44 21.75 -3.54
CA TYR A 578 -19.87 21.54 -3.31
C TYR A 578 -20.48 20.51 -4.27
N VAL A 579 -21.71 20.08 -3.97
CA VAL A 579 -22.51 19.16 -4.82
C VAL A 579 -23.75 19.91 -5.33
N PRO A 580 -24.03 19.95 -6.65
CA PRO A 580 -25.29 20.46 -7.18
C PRO A 580 -26.48 19.65 -6.63
N LEU A 581 -27.65 20.28 -6.52
CA LEU A 581 -28.82 19.64 -5.94
C LEU A 581 -29.33 18.44 -6.76
N ALA A 582 -29.25 18.51 -8.09
CA ALA A 582 -29.80 17.51 -9.00
C ALA A 582 -28.75 16.59 -9.62
N ASP A 583 -27.52 17.07 -9.82
CA ASP A 583 -26.51 16.36 -10.59
C ASP A 583 -25.56 15.54 -9.69
N PRO A 584 -25.15 14.33 -10.09
CA PRO A 584 -24.22 13.50 -9.34
C PRO A 584 -22.75 13.94 -9.54
N LEU A 585 -22.47 15.19 -9.19
CA LEU A 585 -21.19 15.85 -9.46
C LEU A 585 -20.62 16.49 -8.20
N LYS A 586 -19.30 16.35 -8.00
CA LYS A 586 -18.53 17.22 -7.11
C LYS A 586 -17.95 18.35 -7.96
N ILE A 587 -18.24 19.60 -7.61
CA ILE A 587 -17.60 20.76 -8.22
C ILE A 587 -16.53 21.28 -7.26
N SER A 588 -15.29 21.36 -7.75
CA SER A 588 -14.16 21.98 -7.06
C SER A 588 -13.71 23.21 -7.85
N ARG A 589 -13.94 24.41 -7.29
CA ARG A 589 -13.59 25.69 -7.91
C ARG A 589 -12.37 26.27 -7.20
N LEU A 590 -11.23 26.26 -7.89
CA LEU A 590 -10.00 26.91 -7.44
C LEU A 590 -9.92 28.34 -8.00
N LYS A 591 -9.76 29.32 -7.12
CA LYS A 591 -9.36 30.68 -7.47
C LYS A 591 -7.92 30.89 -7.05
N ILE A 592 -7.15 31.53 -7.92
CA ILE A 592 -5.75 31.85 -7.72
C ILE A 592 -5.59 33.35 -7.96
N ARG A 593 -5.01 34.07 -7.01
CA ARG A 593 -4.63 35.47 -7.18
C ARG A 593 -3.13 35.59 -7.01
N ASN A 594 -2.47 36.13 -8.03
CA ASN A 594 -1.06 36.47 -7.94
C ASN A 594 -0.89 37.72 -7.07
N THR A 595 -0.10 37.61 -6.00
CA THR A 595 0.21 38.72 -5.08
C THR A 595 1.60 39.29 -5.27
N SER A 596 2.39 38.73 -6.20
CA SER A 596 3.69 39.28 -6.54
C SER A 596 3.58 40.47 -7.50
N ASN A 597 4.71 41.16 -7.69
CA ASN A 597 4.84 42.27 -8.61
C ASN A 597 5.20 41.86 -10.06
N ARG A 598 5.17 40.56 -10.37
CA ARG A 598 5.54 40.02 -11.70
C ARG A 598 4.46 39.12 -12.26
N THR A 599 4.31 39.09 -13.58
CA THR A 599 3.49 38.08 -14.27
C THR A 599 4.06 36.69 -14.01
N ARG A 600 3.19 35.70 -13.75
CA ARG A 600 3.58 34.31 -13.50
C ARG A 600 2.93 33.37 -14.49
N ARG A 601 3.66 32.32 -14.84
CA ARG A 601 3.14 31.17 -15.58
C ARG A 601 2.92 30.03 -14.60
N LEU A 602 1.66 29.63 -14.44
CA LEU A 602 1.26 28.62 -13.47
C LEU A 602 0.69 27.40 -14.19
N SER A 603 1.09 26.22 -13.72
CA SER A 603 0.43 24.95 -14.06
C SER A 603 -0.49 24.55 -12.91
N VAL A 604 -1.72 24.15 -13.22
CA VAL A 604 -2.68 23.62 -12.23
C VAL A 604 -2.87 22.15 -12.50
N THR A 605 -2.71 21.30 -11.48
CA THR A 605 -2.89 19.85 -11.61
C THR A 605 -3.92 19.34 -10.61
N SER A 606 -4.92 18.61 -11.11
CA SER A 606 -5.88 17.85 -10.28
C SER A 606 -5.53 16.37 -10.31
N TYR A 607 -5.60 15.73 -9.15
CA TYR A 607 -5.42 14.30 -8.97
C TYR A 607 -6.68 13.68 -8.37
N ALA A 608 -7.16 12.57 -8.94
CA ALA A 608 -8.21 11.73 -8.37
C ALA A 608 -7.78 10.26 -8.42
N GLU A 609 -7.83 9.57 -7.29
CA GLU A 609 -7.55 8.15 -7.23
C GLU A 609 -8.84 7.35 -7.49
N TRP A 610 -8.84 6.46 -8.49
CA TRP A 610 -10.04 5.69 -8.84
C TRP A 610 -10.22 4.47 -7.95
N VAL A 611 -11.44 4.29 -7.44
CA VAL A 611 -11.88 3.06 -6.77
C VAL A 611 -12.92 2.33 -7.59
N LEU A 612 -14.05 2.98 -7.92
CA LEU A 612 -15.15 2.41 -8.70
C LEU A 612 -15.64 1.05 -8.15
N GLY A 613 -15.92 1.00 -6.85
CA GLY A 613 -16.39 -0.20 -6.17
C GLY A 613 -16.20 -0.14 -4.66
N PRO A 614 -16.23 -1.29 -3.95
CA PRO A 614 -16.14 -1.34 -2.50
C PRO A 614 -14.72 -1.12 -1.96
N SER A 615 -13.70 -1.44 -2.75
CA SER A 615 -12.30 -1.18 -2.40
C SER A 615 -11.40 -1.13 -3.63
N ARG A 616 -10.33 -0.32 -3.55
CA ARG A 616 -9.35 -0.20 -4.62
C ARG A 616 -8.68 -1.53 -4.95
N ARG A 617 -8.37 -2.34 -3.94
CA ARG A 617 -7.66 -3.61 -4.11
C ARG A 617 -8.36 -4.57 -5.08
N VAL A 618 -9.69 -4.59 -5.04
CA VAL A 618 -10.50 -5.44 -5.91
C VAL A 618 -10.70 -4.77 -7.26
N SER A 619 -11.12 -3.50 -7.27
CA SER A 619 -11.54 -2.83 -8.50
C SER A 619 -10.41 -2.32 -9.39
N ALA A 620 -9.22 -2.03 -8.85
CA ALA A 620 -8.16 -1.36 -9.60
C ALA A 620 -7.70 -2.14 -10.83
N VAL A 621 -7.61 -3.46 -10.73
CA VAL A 621 -7.14 -4.32 -11.82
C VAL A 621 -8.13 -4.43 -12.99
N HIS A 622 -9.39 -4.03 -12.76
CA HIS A 622 -10.50 -4.06 -13.72
C HIS A 622 -10.93 -2.65 -14.17
N THR A 623 -10.31 -1.61 -13.62
CA THR A 623 -10.63 -0.23 -13.99
C THR A 623 -9.96 0.13 -15.30
N VAL A 624 -10.74 0.63 -16.24
CA VAL A 624 -10.29 1.09 -17.55
C VAL A 624 -10.53 2.59 -17.65
N THR A 625 -9.48 3.33 -18.02
CA THR A 625 -9.55 4.77 -18.27
C THR A 625 -9.56 5.07 -19.77
N ALA A 626 -10.24 6.14 -20.17
CA ALA A 626 -10.28 6.63 -21.54
C ALA A 626 -10.32 8.16 -21.53
N ILE A 627 -10.01 8.79 -22.66
CA ILE A 627 -10.14 10.24 -22.85
C ILE A 627 -11.39 10.52 -23.68
N ASP A 628 -12.20 11.49 -23.26
CA ASP A 628 -13.26 12.02 -24.10
C ASP A 628 -12.68 12.97 -25.16
N GLU A 629 -13.06 12.82 -26.42
CA GLU A 629 -12.41 13.56 -27.50
C GLU A 629 -12.74 15.06 -27.51
N ILE A 630 -13.95 15.42 -27.05
CA ILE A 630 -14.49 16.78 -27.11
C ILE A 630 -14.04 17.57 -25.88
N THR A 631 -14.38 17.06 -24.70
CA THR A 631 -14.11 17.73 -23.41
C THR A 631 -12.71 17.50 -22.91
N LYS A 632 -12.00 16.48 -23.41
CA LYS A 632 -10.74 15.97 -22.86
C LYS A 632 -10.86 15.46 -21.42
N ALA A 633 -12.07 15.17 -20.93
CA ALA A 633 -12.25 14.58 -19.61
C ALA A 633 -11.66 13.15 -19.58
N ILE A 634 -11.05 12.76 -18.47
CA ILE A 634 -10.73 11.34 -18.25
C ILE A 634 -12.02 10.65 -17.80
N LEU A 635 -12.43 9.63 -18.54
CA LEU A 635 -13.48 8.70 -18.20
C LEU A 635 -12.88 7.47 -17.52
N ALA A 636 -13.57 6.91 -16.54
CA ALA A 636 -13.18 5.68 -15.86
C ALA A 636 -14.38 4.74 -15.68
N ARG A 637 -14.17 3.45 -15.99
CA ARG A 637 -15.21 2.40 -15.95
C ARG A 637 -14.66 1.15 -15.28
N ASN A 638 -15.54 0.41 -14.60
CA ASN A 638 -15.24 -0.89 -14.02
C ASN A 638 -16.34 -1.88 -14.38
N LYS A 639 -16.19 -2.55 -15.52
CA LYS A 639 -17.17 -3.52 -16.05
C LYS A 639 -17.26 -4.82 -15.23
N TRP A 640 -16.31 -5.06 -14.32
CA TRP A 640 -16.29 -6.26 -13.49
C TRP A 640 -17.49 -6.38 -12.56
N SER A 641 -18.02 -5.23 -12.12
CA SER A 641 -19.21 -5.17 -11.28
C SER A 641 -20.46 -5.53 -12.09
N ALA A 642 -21.14 -6.61 -11.71
CA ALA A 642 -22.39 -7.01 -12.35
C ALA A 642 -23.50 -5.95 -12.25
N ASP A 643 -23.59 -5.26 -11.11
CA ASP A 643 -24.67 -4.31 -10.86
C ASP A 643 -24.40 -2.91 -11.45
N PHE A 644 -23.12 -2.53 -11.62
CA PHE A 644 -22.72 -1.15 -11.94
C PHE A 644 -21.76 -1.01 -13.11
N GLY A 645 -21.47 -2.09 -13.84
CA GLY A 645 -20.47 -2.13 -14.91
C GLY A 645 -20.68 -1.13 -16.05
N GLU A 646 -21.93 -0.70 -16.28
CA GLU A 646 -22.30 0.28 -17.31
C GLU A 646 -22.10 1.73 -16.89
N ARG A 647 -21.76 2.01 -15.63
CA ARG A 647 -21.58 3.38 -15.13
C ARG A 647 -20.19 3.93 -15.48
N VAL A 648 -20.15 5.23 -15.68
CA VAL A 648 -18.93 5.98 -16.02
C VAL A 648 -18.70 7.05 -14.96
N ALA A 649 -17.52 7.05 -14.37
CA ALA A 649 -17.02 8.18 -13.61
C ALA A 649 -16.15 9.06 -14.51
N PHE A 650 -16.03 10.34 -14.20
CA PHE A 650 -15.13 11.22 -14.93
C PHE A 650 -14.48 12.27 -14.03
N VAL A 651 -13.36 12.80 -14.50
CA VAL A 651 -12.74 14.02 -13.99
C VAL A 651 -12.46 14.96 -15.16
N ASP A 652 -12.66 16.25 -14.95
CA ASP A 652 -12.47 17.30 -15.95
C ASP A 652 -11.89 18.55 -15.27
N LEU A 653 -11.12 19.36 -16.03
CA LEU A 653 -10.56 20.64 -15.58
C LEU A 653 -11.20 21.81 -16.35
N GLY A 654 -12.50 21.69 -16.63
CA GLY A 654 -13.28 22.64 -17.42
C GLY A 654 -12.87 22.67 -18.89
N GLY A 655 -12.41 21.54 -19.44
CA GLY A 655 -11.88 21.42 -20.79
C GLY A 655 -10.56 22.17 -21.04
N ARG A 656 -9.86 22.59 -19.99
CA ARG A 656 -8.60 23.37 -20.10
C ARG A 656 -7.34 22.52 -20.07
N GLN A 657 -7.47 21.25 -19.71
CA GLN A 657 -6.35 20.33 -19.58
C GLN A 657 -5.57 20.19 -20.89
N THR A 658 -4.26 20.31 -20.79
CA THR A 658 -3.30 20.19 -21.90
C THR A 658 -2.51 18.89 -21.85
N SER A 659 -2.42 18.28 -20.66
CA SER A 659 -1.85 16.94 -20.49
C SER A 659 -2.53 16.15 -19.38
N TRP A 660 -2.43 14.82 -19.43
CA TRP A 660 -3.09 13.93 -18.50
C TRP A 660 -2.40 12.57 -18.32
N THR A 661 -2.76 11.82 -17.29
CA THR A 661 -2.40 10.40 -17.16
C THR A 661 -3.45 9.62 -16.37
N GLY A 662 -3.66 8.37 -16.79
CA GLY A 662 -4.44 7.35 -16.09
C GLY A 662 -3.60 6.47 -15.16
N ASP A 663 -2.28 6.67 -15.10
CA ASP A 663 -1.34 5.82 -14.35
C ASP A 663 -0.76 6.55 -13.13
N ARG A 664 -1.15 6.09 -11.94
CA ARG A 664 -0.72 6.63 -10.65
C ARG A 664 0.78 6.46 -10.45
N THR A 665 1.37 5.41 -11.02
CA THR A 665 2.81 5.15 -10.97
C THR A 665 3.60 6.25 -11.68
N GLU A 666 3.08 6.73 -12.82
CA GLU A 666 3.68 7.85 -13.54
C GLU A 666 3.61 9.14 -12.72
N PHE A 667 2.45 9.42 -12.11
CA PHE A 667 2.22 10.66 -11.39
C PHE A 667 3.01 10.73 -10.07
N ILE A 668 2.78 9.74 -9.20
CA ILE A 668 3.39 9.68 -7.86
C ILE A 668 4.87 9.29 -7.97
N GLY A 669 5.21 8.39 -8.89
CA GLY A 669 6.51 7.73 -8.98
C GLY A 669 6.60 6.50 -8.08
N ARG A 670 7.41 5.52 -8.50
CA ARG A 670 7.67 4.32 -7.71
C ARG A 670 8.27 4.66 -6.34
N ASN A 671 7.73 4.06 -5.29
CA ASN A 671 7.99 4.35 -3.88
C ASN A 671 7.75 5.83 -3.50
N GLY A 672 6.98 6.56 -4.31
CA GLY A 672 6.66 7.98 -4.10
C GLY A 672 5.51 8.19 -3.11
N ASN A 673 5.14 9.45 -2.92
CA ASN A 673 3.91 9.84 -2.21
C ASN A 673 3.32 11.10 -2.84
N LEU A 674 2.14 11.51 -2.37
CA LEU A 674 1.42 12.67 -2.93
C LEU A 674 1.97 14.02 -2.47
N ASP A 675 2.82 14.06 -1.45
CA ASP A 675 3.39 15.31 -0.93
C ASP A 675 4.26 15.97 -2.01
N TYR A 676 5.06 15.18 -2.74
CA TYR A 676 5.90 15.62 -3.86
C TYR A 676 5.87 14.59 -5.00
N PRO A 677 4.80 14.58 -5.81
CA PRO A 677 4.65 13.61 -6.90
C PRO A 677 5.78 13.75 -7.92
N ALA A 678 6.36 12.63 -8.37
CA ALA A 678 7.49 12.63 -9.29
C ALA A 678 7.19 13.38 -10.61
N ALA A 679 5.95 13.35 -11.09
CA ALA A 679 5.56 14.05 -12.31
C ALA A 679 5.63 15.58 -12.18
N LEU A 680 5.36 16.13 -11.00
CA LEU A 680 5.36 17.59 -10.77
C LEU A 680 6.76 18.15 -10.49
N CYS A 681 7.66 17.30 -10.01
CA CYS A 681 9.06 17.62 -9.78
C CYS A 681 9.92 17.62 -11.06
N GLY A 682 9.36 17.22 -12.22
CA GLY A 682 10.09 17.10 -13.49
C GLY A 682 9.58 18.04 -14.58
N ARG A 683 10.39 18.24 -15.63
CA ARG A 683 10.06 19.13 -16.75
C ARG A 683 9.16 18.51 -17.83
N LEU A 684 9.03 17.19 -17.82
CA LEU A 684 8.27 16.49 -18.84
C LEU A 684 6.77 16.60 -18.55
N PRO A 685 5.94 16.88 -19.57
CA PRO A 685 4.49 16.82 -19.41
C PRO A 685 4.03 15.41 -18.99
N LEU A 686 2.77 15.30 -18.61
CA LEU A 686 2.14 13.98 -18.42
C LEU A 686 2.09 13.25 -19.77
N SER A 687 2.15 11.91 -19.74
CA SER A 687 2.32 11.08 -20.93
C SER A 687 1.10 11.02 -21.86
N ASN A 688 -0.04 11.57 -21.45
CA ASN A 688 -1.33 11.47 -22.12
C ASN A 688 -1.84 10.04 -22.28
N ARG A 689 -1.31 9.10 -21.48
CA ARG A 689 -1.72 7.70 -21.50
C ARG A 689 -2.92 7.46 -20.61
N VAL A 690 -3.90 6.76 -21.16
CA VAL A 690 -5.07 6.19 -20.49
C VAL A 690 -5.23 4.77 -21.01
N GLY A 691 -6.01 3.95 -20.31
CA GLY A 691 -6.29 2.58 -20.72
C GLY A 691 -6.52 1.65 -19.54
N ALA A 692 -6.34 0.36 -19.80
CA ALA A 692 -6.46 -0.73 -18.86
C ALA A 692 -5.08 -1.25 -18.43
N GLY A 693 -5.02 -1.96 -17.30
CA GLY A 693 -3.79 -2.58 -16.81
C GLY A 693 -2.79 -1.61 -16.15
N PHE A 694 -3.07 -0.32 -16.12
CA PHE A 694 -2.35 0.68 -15.33
C PHE A 694 -2.76 0.65 -13.85
N ASP A 695 -2.03 1.39 -13.01
CA ASP A 695 -2.45 1.69 -11.64
C ASP A 695 -3.43 2.88 -11.66
N PRO A 696 -4.76 2.68 -11.61
CA PRO A 696 -5.72 3.66 -12.12
C PRO A 696 -5.80 4.93 -11.28
N CYS A 697 -5.77 6.07 -11.96
CA CYS A 697 -6.08 7.40 -11.43
C CYS A 697 -6.59 8.33 -12.55
N GLY A 698 -7.01 9.53 -12.20
CA GLY A 698 -7.33 10.61 -13.12
C GLY A 698 -6.49 11.82 -12.77
N VAL A 699 -5.46 12.09 -13.57
CA VAL A 699 -4.62 13.28 -13.42
C VAL A 699 -4.77 14.16 -14.64
N LEU A 700 -5.13 15.42 -14.41
CA LEU A 700 -5.27 16.44 -15.44
C LEU A 700 -4.40 17.64 -15.07
N GLN A 701 -3.69 18.19 -16.05
CA GLN A 701 -2.90 19.41 -15.91
C GLN A 701 -3.30 20.43 -16.97
N ALA A 702 -3.51 21.69 -16.55
CA ALA A 702 -3.75 22.84 -17.42
C ALA A 702 -2.61 23.85 -17.30
#